data_AF-A0A9E3YAP5-F1
#
_entry.id   AF-A0A9E3YAP5-F1
#
_cell.length_a   1.000
_cell.length_b   1.000
_cell.length_c   1.000
_cell.angle_alpha   90.00
_cell.angle_beta   90.00
_cell.angle_gamma   90.00
#
_symmetry.space_group_name_H-M   'P 1'
#
loop_
_entity.id
_entity.type
_entity.pdbx_description
1 polymer ?
#
loop_
_entity_poly.entity_id
_entity_poly.type
_entity_poly.pdbx_seq_one_letter_code
_entity_poly.pdbx_strand_id
1 'polypeptide(L)'
;MSTACTMAGCTGTVLDDGYCDTCGSPGPVVGSSAPSPPQAPPSVVPASPTSPIAVSGGGGCTVAGCTGTVLDDGYCDTCGTLAPQPVPSGGAAGGTGAPGSSSTTSSIALASAPSVSATVAGSRRRTGSSRTTSARTSLGVGLVSVAPTPGGDPAAAVMTPDEIAEVVEVTPEDERFCRSCDSQVGRSSDGREGRIKGFCSNCRAPFDFASNAPALVAGELVAGQYEVLGPIAHGGMGWIYLGRDKAVSDRWVVLKGLIDSSDPDAALAAVAERQFLAQIEHGAIVNIYNFVTHAGSGYIVMEYVGGESLNSKLKARRRSNGGVPLPLEVPEAIAYILGILPAFGYLHDRGLVYNDLKPANIMAVDDGVKLIDVGAVMRADDHDAAIFGTQGFQAPEVASAGPSVQSDLYTVGRTLAVLILNFVFHSGPYMHALPGPADEPLFARWESLHRFLLKATAPHPDDRFQTAGEMSQQLIGVLREIVAVETSSPKPTPSTLFGPDRAPALLHEGSNAVVHDVEWRALPRTLVDPADPSAAALIEMDEVEGSQALDLIDQGIASGQLGSSREVELRRARALVEAGRDPGPVLDSIVEADPWEWRVDWYRGLFELSQQRAVVAAERFSNVWTAVPGELAPQLAVAMAAEAAGEVVRAAQLYERVVSVDPTDVSAAFGLARCLAAGGDRAGGAAALDRVPRSSAAYGAAQSEVARLLAAVDHDTAPTPAELARAAATVERLQIDAAERAALTTDILERALALADTDPDALSRGSQNVTLFGRPLDRRELKRGLEAAYRERARLASDPDLRIELVDRANSIRPRTLF
;
A
#
# COMPACT_ATOMS: atom_id res chain seq x y z
N MET A 1 -25.63 -25.16 5.20
CA MET A 1 -25.46 -26.31 4.26
C MET A 1 -24.04 -26.21 3.74
N SER A 2 -23.12 -26.92 4.39
CA SER A 2 -21.67 -26.74 4.18
C SER A 2 -21.31 -27.08 2.74
N THR A 3 -20.54 -26.21 2.07
CA THR A 3 -20.10 -26.42 0.69
C THR A 3 -18.62 -26.77 0.69
N ALA A 4 -18.17 -27.75 -0.09
CA ALA A 4 -16.73 -28.06 -0.15
C ALA A 4 -15.92 -26.83 -0.63
N CYS A 5 -14.73 -26.63 -0.07
CA CYS A 5 -13.86 -25.54 -0.52
C CYS A 5 -13.43 -25.75 -1.98
N THR A 6 -13.45 -24.67 -2.78
CA THR A 6 -13.06 -24.69 -4.19
C THR A 6 -11.56 -24.40 -4.42
N MET A 7 -10.77 -24.24 -3.35
CA MET A 7 -9.31 -24.12 -3.42
C MET A 7 -8.68 -25.48 -3.73
N ALA A 8 -7.89 -25.56 -4.80
CA ALA A 8 -7.24 -26.81 -5.19
C ALA A 8 -6.23 -27.26 -4.12
N GLY A 9 -6.43 -28.45 -3.57
CA GLY A 9 -5.62 -28.98 -2.47
C GLY A 9 -6.09 -28.60 -1.06
N CYS A 10 -7.18 -27.84 -0.92
CA CYS A 10 -7.83 -27.62 0.38
C CYS A 10 -8.91 -28.69 0.61
N THR A 11 -8.83 -29.40 1.74
CA THR A 11 -9.84 -30.37 2.17
C THR A 11 -10.97 -29.77 3.00
N GLY A 12 -10.89 -28.48 3.33
CA GLY A 12 -11.81 -27.82 4.24
C GLY A 12 -13.21 -27.55 3.69
N THR A 13 -14.14 -27.24 4.59
CA THR A 13 -15.54 -26.91 4.25
C THR A 13 -15.81 -25.42 4.42
N VAL A 14 -16.61 -24.86 3.50
CA VAL A 14 -17.21 -23.54 3.63
C VAL A 14 -18.32 -23.66 4.68
N LEU A 15 -18.08 -23.03 5.83
CA LEU A 15 -19.02 -22.96 6.95
C LEU A 15 -20.21 -22.03 6.60
N ASP A 16 -21.23 -21.99 7.46
CA ASP A 16 -22.38 -21.09 7.27
C ASP A 16 -22.01 -19.58 7.40
N ASP A 17 -20.78 -19.24 7.85
CA ASP A 17 -20.21 -17.88 7.73
C ASP A 17 -19.71 -17.54 6.30
N GLY A 18 -19.75 -18.52 5.41
CA GLY A 18 -19.37 -18.43 4.00
C GLY A 18 -17.86 -18.47 3.74
N TYR A 19 -17.03 -18.82 4.73
CA TYR A 19 -15.58 -19.05 4.56
C TYR A 19 -15.21 -20.51 4.80
N CYS A 20 -14.14 -20.95 4.12
CA CYS A 20 -13.50 -22.22 4.45
C CYS A 20 -12.91 -22.19 5.87
N ASP A 21 -13.24 -23.20 6.67
CA ASP A 21 -12.65 -23.50 7.97
C ASP A 21 -11.11 -23.53 7.94
N THR A 22 -10.53 -24.15 6.90
CA THR A 22 -9.13 -24.56 6.81
C THR A 22 -8.25 -23.50 6.16
N CYS A 23 -8.67 -22.92 5.03
CA CYS A 23 -7.85 -21.96 4.27
C CYS A 23 -8.41 -20.53 4.26
N GLY A 24 -9.61 -20.28 4.78
CA GLY A 24 -10.23 -18.95 4.78
C GLY A 24 -10.79 -18.48 3.43
N SER A 25 -10.78 -19.30 2.37
CA SER A 25 -11.38 -18.95 1.07
C SER A 25 -12.88 -18.68 1.15
N PRO A 26 -13.42 -17.64 0.49
CA PRO A 26 -14.86 -17.41 0.41
C PRO A 26 -15.54 -18.45 -0.49
N GLY A 27 -16.68 -18.97 -0.05
CA GLY A 27 -17.54 -19.85 -0.86
C GLY A 27 -18.45 -19.07 -1.84
N PRO A 28 -19.08 -19.78 -2.79
CA PRO A 28 -19.97 -19.17 -3.78
C PRO A 28 -21.23 -18.56 -3.14
N VAL A 29 -21.64 -17.38 -3.62
CA VAL A 29 -22.79 -16.64 -3.08
C VAL A 29 -24.10 -17.26 -3.56
N VAL A 30 -24.93 -17.75 -2.62
CA VAL A 30 -26.29 -18.21 -2.91
C VAL A 30 -27.23 -17.00 -2.96
N GLY A 31 -27.58 -16.55 -4.17
CA GLY A 31 -28.42 -15.37 -4.38
C GLY A 31 -29.90 -15.60 -4.07
N SER A 32 -30.47 -14.77 -3.18
CA SER A 32 -31.92 -14.66 -3.00
C SER A 32 -32.53 -13.74 -4.06
N SER A 33 -33.74 -14.07 -4.52
CA SER A 33 -34.40 -13.46 -5.68
C SER A 33 -34.93 -12.04 -5.45
N ALA A 34 -34.80 -11.19 -6.48
CA ALA A 34 -35.45 -9.88 -6.60
C ALA A 34 -36.39 -9.84 -7.84
N PRO A 35 -37.49 -9.05 -7.81
CA PRO A 35 -38.57 -9.15 -8.81
C PRO A 35 -38.37 -8.26 -10.05
N SER A 36 -38.87 -8.72 -11.20
CA SER A 36 -38.76 -8.04 -12.51
C SER A 36 -39.80 -6.92 -12.73
N PRO A 37 -39.45 -5.81 -13.43
CA PRO A 37 -40.40 -4.86 -14.01
C PRO A 37 -41.02 -5.33 -15.36
N PRO A 38 -42.06 -4.65 -15.90
CA PRO A 38 -43.00 -5.25 -16.85
C PRO A 38 -42.67 -5.09 -18.35
N GLN A 39 -43.19 -6.03 -19.16
CA GLN A 39 -43.30 -5.95 -20.63
C GLN A 39 -44.49 -5.04 -21.05
N ALA A 40 -44.60 -4.55 -22.31
CA ALA A 40 -45.23 -5.23 -23.47
C ALA A 40 -45.60 -4.16 -24.56
N PRO A 41 -46.28 -4.45 -25.70
CA PRO A 41 -46.11 -5.46 -26.79
C PRO A 41 -46.32 -4.80 -28.20
N PRO A 42 -46.98 -5.36 -29.25
CA PRO A 42 -47.11 -6.74 -29.80
C PRO A 42 -46.84 -6.88 -31.33
N SER A 43 -46.71 -8.14 -31.83
CA SER A 43 -47.29 -8.69 -33.11
C SER A 43 -46.85 -10.17 -33.27
N VAL A 44 -47.59 -11.22 -32.82
CA VAL A 44 -48.86 -11.82 -33.32
C VAL A 44 -48.64 -12.71 -34.58
N VAL A 45 -48.35 -14.03 -34.48
CA VAL A 45 -49.24 -15.24 -34.26
C VAL A 45 -49.61 -15.94 -35.60
N PRO A 46 -49.91 -17.27 -35.70
CA PRO A 46 -50.03 -18.39 -34.73
C PRO A 46 -48.85 -19.43 -34.87
N ALA A 47 -48.86 -20.74 -34.48
CA ALA A 47 -49.90 -21.69 -34.04
C ALA A 47 -49.39 -22.84 -33.11
N SER A 48 -50.29 -23.79 -32.82
CA SER A 48 -50.28 -24.88 -31.81
C SER A 48 -50.16 -26.31 -32.43
N PRO A 49 -50.34 -27.44 -31.69
CA PRO A 49 -49.84 -27.87 -30.35
C PRO A 49 -49.26 -29.32 -30.33
N THR A 50 -48.57 -29.75 -29.26
CA THR A 50 -48.79 -30.98 -28.44
C THR A 50 -47.61 -31.28 -27.50
N SER A 51 -47.85 -32.11 -26.47
CA SER A 51 -46.98 -32.31 -25.28
C SER A 51 -46.11 -33.60 -25.37
N PRO A 52 -45.46 -34.07 -24.27
CA PRO A 52 -44.01 -34.18 -24.17
C PRO A 52 -43.45 -35.59 -24.43
N ILE A 53 -42.14 -35.68 -24.71
CA ILE A 53 -41.38 -36.94 -24.69
C ILE A 53 -40.06 -36.72 -23.94
N ALA A 54 -39.78 -37.60 -22.98
CA ALA A 54 -38.50 -37.66 -22.26
C ALA A 54 -37.44 -38.41 -23.07
N VAL A 55 -36.16 -38.11 -22.84
CA VAL A 55 -35.03 -38.92 -23.31
C VAL A 55 -34.21 -39.36 -22.11
N SER A 56 -33.87 -40.65 -22.10
CA SER A 56 -33.24 -41.39 -21.01
C SER A 56 -31.72 -41.26 -20.98
N GLY A 57 -31.14 -41.02 -19.80
CA GLY A 57 -29.74 -41.35 -19.50
C GLY A 57 -29.50 -42.86 -19.53
N GLY A 58 -28.25 -43.29 -19.73
CA GLY A 58 -27.86 -44.71 -19.83
C GLY A 58 -27.02 -45.10 -21.05
N GLY A 59 -26.24 -44.18 -21.62
CA GLY A 59 -25.27 -44.49 -22.67
C GLY A 59 -23.90 -44.86 -22.11
N GLY A 60 -23.29 -45.94 -22.62
CA GLY A 60 -21.90 -46.29 -22.30
C GLY A 60 -20.91 -45.28 -22.90
N CYS A 61 -19.78 -45.07 -22.22
CA CYS A 61 -18.73 -44.15 -22.64
C CYS A 61 -18.16 -44.49 -24.03
N THR A 62 -17.94 -43.47 -24.86
CA THR A 62 -17.39 -43.63 -26.23
C THR A 62 -15.86 -43.60 -26.28
N VAL A 63 -15.18 -43.40 -25.15
CA VAL A 63 -13.71 -43.41 -25.04
C VAL A 63 -13.21 -44.85 -25.12
N ALA A 64 -12.33 -45.13 -26.09
CA ALA A 64 -11.80 -46.46 -26.32
C ALA A 64 -11.06 -47.01 -25.09
N GLY A 65 -11.59 -48.10 -24.52
CA GLY A 65 -11.06 -48.74 -23.31
C GLY A 65 -11.74 -48.33 -21.99
N CYS A 66 -12.67 -47.36 -22.01
CA CYS A 66 -13.48 -47.03 -20.84
C CYS A 66 -14.74 -47.90 -20.78
N THR A 67 -15.04 -48.48 -19.61
CA THR A 67 -16.26 -49.26 -19.35
C THR A 67 -17.36 -48.46 -18.64
N GLY A 68 -17.12 -47.17 -18.38
CA GLY A 68 -18.02 -46.32 -17.60
C GLY A 68 -19.30 -45.90 -18.33
N THR A 69 -20.24 -45.36 -17.56
CA THR A 69 -21.54 -44.87 -18.02
C THR A 69 -21.54 -43.34 -18.01
N VAL A 70 -22.25 -42.73 -18.96
CA VAL A 70 -22.50 -41.28 -18.95
C VAL A 70 -23.69 -41.00 -18.05
N LEU A 71 -23.47 -40.18 -17.02
CA LEU A 71 -24.46 -39.76 -16.04
C LEU A 71 -25.35 -38.63 -16.62
N ASP A 72 -26.43 -38.30 -15.91
CA ASP A 72 -27.41 -37.29 -16.35
C ASP A 72 -26.85 -35.85 -16.40
N ASP A 73 -25.65 -35.62 -15.87
CA ASP A 73 -24.88 -34.36 -15.97
C ASP A 73 -24.02 -34.26 -17.26
N GLY A 74 -23.97 -35.33 -18.05
CA GLY A 74 -23.23 -35.41 -19.32
C GLY A 74 -21.78 -35.92 -19.21
N TYR A 75 -21.29 -36.24 -18.02
CA TYR A 75 -19.93 -36.74 -17.79
C TYR A 75 -19.91 -38.26 -17.56
N CYS A 76 -18.79 -38.91 -17.91
CA CYS A 76 -18.59 -40.33 -17.62
C CYS A 76 -18.16 -40.55 -16.17
N ASP A 77 -18.88 -41.43 -15.45
CA ASP A 77 -18.63 -41.84 -14.07
C ASP A 77 -17.22 -42.37 -13.78
N THR A 78 -16.54 -42.94 -14.78
CA THR A 78 -15.28 -43.67 -14.63
C THR A 78 -14.06 -42.88 -15.14
N CYS A 79 -14.24 -42.00 -16.13
CA CYS A 79 -13.12 -41.28 -16.77
C CYS A 79 -13.33 -39.76 -16.91
N GLY A 80 -14.45 -39.21 -16.40
CA GLY A 80 -14.69 -37.76 -16.35
C GLY A 80 -14.79 -37.06 -17.71
N THR A 81 -14.87 -37.80 -18.83
CA THR A 81 -14.95 -37.20 -20.17
C THR A 81 -16.40 -36.81 -20.50
N LEU A 82 -16.61 -35.57 -20.96
CA LEU A 82 -17.91 -35.04 -21.37
C LEU A 82 -18.37 -35.66 -22.70
N ALA A 83 -19.63 -36.07 -22.80
CA ALA A 83 -20.19 -36.63 -24.03
C ALA A 83 -20.40 -35.56 -25.13
N PRO A 84 -19.98 -35.81 -26.40
CA PRO A 84 -20.10 -34.83 -27.47
C PRO A 84 -21.56 -34.65 -27.94
N GLN A 85 -22.04 -33.41 -27.92
CA GLN A 85 -23.36 -33.02 -28.42
C GLN A 85 -23.41 -32.93 -29.95
N PRO A 86 -24.52 -33.28 -30.62
CA PRO A 86 -24.64 -33.19 -32.07
C PRO A 86 -24.82 -31.74 -32.54
N VAL A 87 -23.90 -31.26 -33.38
CA VAL A 87 -23.97 -29.93 -34.02
C VAL A 87 -24.85 -29.97 -35.28
N PRO A 88 -25.76 -28.98 -35.49
CA PRO A 88 -26.39 -28.77 -36.79
C PRO A 88 -25.40 -28.12 -37.77
N SER A 89 -25.35 -28.64 -39.00
CA SER A 89 -24.45 -28.15 -40.05
C SER A 89 -25.00 -26.93 -40.80
N GLY A 90 -24.14 -25.93 -41.07
CA GLY A 90 -24.23 -25.15 -42.32
C GLY A 90 -23.97 -23.64 -42.24
N GLY A 91 -23.18 -23.12 -43.20
CA GLY A 91 -23.25 -21.73 -43.65
C GLY A 91 -21.97 -20.91 -43.49
N ALA A 92 -21.11 -20.89 -44.51
CA ALA A 92 -19.96 -19.97 -44.59
C ALA A 92 -20.27 -18.75 -45.47
N ALA A 93 -19.83 -17.55 -45.04
CA ALA A 93 -19.60 -16.37 -45.88
C ALA A 93 -18.62 -15.42 -45.16
N GLY A 94 -17.66 -14.83 -45.88
CA GLY A 94 -16.61 -13.98 -45.30
C GLY A 94 -16.75 -12.49 -45.65
N GLY A 95 -15.88 -11.65 -45.07
CA GLY A 95 -15.84 -10.21 -45.39
C GLY A 95 -14.90 -9.36 -44.52
N THR A 96 -13.63 -9.29 -44.93
CA THR A 96 -12.70 -8.12 -44.86
C THR A 96 -12.79 -7.06 -43.73
N GLY A 97 -11.68 -6.84 -43.00
CA GLY A 97 -11.43 -5.64 -42.18
C GLY A 97 -9.97 -5.50 -41.73
N ALA A 98 -9.37 -4.32 -41.90
CA ALA A 98 -7.94 -3.99 -41.72
C ALA A 98 -7.43 -4.01 -40.26
N PRO A 99 -6.10 -4.05 -40.00
CA PRO A 99 -5.56 -4.20 -38.64
C PRO A 99 -5.54 -2.88 -37.85
N GLY A 100 -6.01 -2.94 -36.60
CA GLY A 100 -5.77 -1.92 -35.57
C GLY A 100 -4.72 -2.41 -34.59
N SER A 101 -3.76 -1.55 -34.25
CA SER A 101 -2.62 -1.84 -33.37
C SER A 101 -3.05 -2.06 -31.91
N SER A 102 -2.74 -3.23 -31.34
CA SER A 102 -2.66 -3.43 -29.89
C SER A 102 -1.21 -3.28 -29.42
N SER A 103 -1.00 -2.45 -28.40
CA SER A 103 0.31 -2.18 -27.80
C SER A 103 0.83 -3.39 -27.02
N THR A 104 2.10 -3.71 -27.21
CA THR A 104 2.84 -4.71 -26.44
C THR A 104 3.08 -4.24 -25.01
N THR A 105 2.52 -4.96 -24.03
CA THR A 105 2.94 -4.89 -22.63
C THR A 105 4.42 -5.27 -22.53
N SER A 106 5.27 -4.28 -22.30
CA SER A 106 6.71 -4.48 -22.07
C SER A 106 6.96 -4.51 -20.57
N SER A 107 7.60 -5.56 -20.08
CA SER A 107 8.07 -5.67 -18.71
C SER A 107 9.14 -4.62 -18.41
N ILE A 108 8.87 -3.70 -17.48
CA ILE A 108 9.81 -2.70 -16.99
C ILE A 108 10.41 -3.25 -15.68
N ALA A 109 11.75 -3.32 -15.61
CA ALA A 109 12.48 -3.70 -14.40
C ALA A 109 12.32 -2.61 -13.33
N LEU A 110 12.18 -3.00 -12.06
CA LEU A 110 11.68 -2.13 -10.99
C LEU A 110 12.67 -2.07 -9.83
N ALA A 111 13.35 -0.93 -9.73
CA ALA A 111 14.57 -0.78 -8.96
C ALA A 111 14.46 -0.94 -7.42
N SER A 112 15.59 -1.34 -6.82
CA SER A 112 15.81 -1.59 -5.39
C SER A 112 16.47 -0.39 -4.70
N ALA A 113 16.11 -0.08 -3.44
CA ALA A 113 16.77 1.00 -2.70
C ALA A 113 17.88 0.46 -1.77
N PRO A 114 19.02 1.16 -1.62
CA PRO A 114 20.09 0.70 -0.74
C PRO A 114 19.65 0.70 0.73
N SER A 115 19.89 -0.42 1.41
CA SER A 115 19.53 -0.61 2.81
C SER A 115 20.66 -0.16 3.75
N VAL A 116 20.34 0.75 4.67
CA VAL A 116 21.27 1.19 5.73
C VAL A 116 20.68 1.01 7.12
N SER A 117 21.31 0.15 7.92
CA SER A 117 21.01 -0.03 9.34
C SER A 117 21.52 1.15 10.17
N ALA A 118 20.72 2.23 10.24
CA ALA A 118 21.05 3.42 11.00
C ALA A 118 20.93 3.20 12.52
N THR A 119 22.06 2.99 13.21
CA THR A 119 22.11 3.04 14.68
C THR A 119 22.04 4.49 15.16
N VAL A 120 20.98 4.84 15.89
CA VAL A 120 20.70 6.22 16.30
C VAL A 120 21.61 6.67 17.45
N ALA A 121 22.72 7.33 17.11
CA ALA A 121 23.63 7.97 18.07
C ALA A 121 23.19 9.40 18.42
N GLY A 122 22.18 9.53 19.30
CA GLY A 122 21.63 10.82 19.72
C GLY A 122 22.57 11.65 20.61
N SER A 123 22.85 12.90 20.19
CA SER A 123 23.66 13.86 20.96
C SER A 123 22.97 14.31 22.26
N ARG A 124 23.73 14.41 23.36
CA ARG A 124 23.22 14.72 24.70
C ARG A 124 22.95 16.23 24.89
N ARG A 125 21.69 16.61 25.13
CA ARG A 125 21.34 17.79 25.95
C ARG A 125 20.41 17.40 27.10
N ARG A 126 20.75 17.84 28.31
CA ARG A 126 20.06 17.57 29.57
C ARG A 126 18.97 18.62 29.85
N THR A 127 17.74 18.19 30.09
CA THR A 127 16.76 18.89 30.96
C THR A 127 15.65 17.93 31.40
N GLY A 128 15.22 18.02 32.67
CA GLY A 128 13.91 17.52 33.14
C GLY A 128 13.76 16.01 33.35
N SER A 129 13.99 15.52 34.57
CA SER A 129 13.62 14.14 34.95
C SER A 129 12.11 14.03 35.20
N SER A 130 11.42 13.32 34.30
CA SER A 130 10.12 12.69 34.56
C SER A 130 10.29 11.17 34.56
N ARG A 131 9.57 10.45 35.42
CA ARG A 131 9.72 9.01 35.61
C ARG A 131 9.22 8.24 34.38
N THR A 132 10.15 7.62 33.65
CA THR A 132 9.86 6.74 32.53
C THR A 132 9.30 5.39 33.02
N THR A 133 8.01 5.17 32.85
CA THR A 133 7.49 3.81 32.63
C THR A 133 7.96 3.34 31.26
N SER A 134 8.40 2.09 31.13
CA SER A 134 8.91 1.52 29.87
C SER A 134 7.92 1.76 28.73
N ALA A 135 8.37 2.39 27.65
CA ALA A 135 7.54 2.66 26.49
C ALA A 135 7.18 1.33 25.80
N ARG A 136 5.93 0.90 25.96
CA ARG A 136 5.34 -0.16 25.13
C ARG A 136 5.24 0.35 23.70
N THR A 137 5.68 -0.46 22.74
CA THR A 137 5.63 -0.15 21.30
C THR A 137 4.19 -0.14 20.83
N SER A 138 3.55 1.03 20.83
CA SER A 138 2.22 1.22 20.25
C SER A 138 2.28 0.98 18.74
N LEU A 139 1.38 0.13 18.22
CA LEU A 139 1.13 -0.03 16.79
C LEU A 139 0.94 1.33 16.07
N GLY A 140 1.29 1.38 14.78
CA GLY A 140 1.04 2.56 13.95
C GLY A 140 2.04 3.71 14.09
N VAL A 141 3.17 3.51 14.78
CA VAL A 141 4.32 4.46 14.84
C VAL A 141 3.93 5.89 15.31
N GLY A 142 2.87 6.00 16.11
CA GLY A 142 2.32 7.28 16.57
C GLY A 142 1.49 8.06 15.53
N LEU A 143 1.26 7.49 14.34
CA LEU A 143 0.41 8.05 13.29
C LEU A 143 -1.04 7.55 13.39
N VAL A 144 -1.23 6.33 13.86
CA VAL A 144 -2.54 5.65 14.01
C VAL A 144 -2.69 5.12 15.43
N SER A 145 -3.90 5.22 15.98
CA SER A 145 -4.26 4.57 17.25
C SER A 145 -5.09 3.32 16.96
N VAL A 146 -4.45 2.15 17.01
CA VAL A 146 -5.17 0.86 16.97
C VAL A 146 -5.75 0.59 18.36
N ALA A 147 -7.01 0.17 18.44
CA ALA A 147 -7.61 -0.21 19.72
C ALA A 147 -6.94 -1.49 20.26
N PRO A 148 -6.50 -1.52 21.53
CA PRO A 148 -5.83 -2.70 22.07
C PRO A 148 -6.76 -3.91 22.08
N THR A 149 -6.24 -5.07 21.68
CA THR A 149 -6.96 -6.35 21.78
C THR A 149 -6.69 -6.92 23.17
N PRO A 150 -7.69 -6.99 24.09
CA PRO A 150 -7.45 -7.43 25.45
C PRO A 150 -6.94 -8.87 25.49
N GLY A 151 -5.91 -9.14 26.30
CA GLY A 151 -5.53 -10.50 26.65
C GLY A 151 -6.70 -11.26 27.29
N GLY A 152 -7.20 -12.30 26.61
CA GLY A 152 -8.28 -13.15 27.13
C GLY A 152 -7.84 -14.01 28.32
N ASP A 153 -8.81 -14.50 29.10
CA ASP A 153 -8.54 -15.55 30.09
C ASP A 153 -8.13 -16.83 29.33
N PRO A 154 -6.92 -17.38 29.55
CA PRO A 154 -6.48 -18.59 28.86
C PRO A 154 -7.45 -19.76 29.04
N ALA A 155 -8.09 -19.89 30.22
CA ALA A 155 -9.04 -20.97 30.48
C ALA A 155 -10.30 -20.87 29.60
N ALA A 156 -10.71 -19.66 29.21
CA ALA A 156 -11.86 -19.43 28.35
C ALA A 156 -11.59 -19.69 26.86
N ALA A 157 -10.32 -19.92 26.47
CA ALA A 157 -9.96 -20.31 25.11
C ALA A 157 -10.11 -21.82 24.84
N VAL A 158 -10.34 -22.64 25.87
CA VAL A 158 -10.54 -24.09 25.71
C VAL A 158 -11.90 -24.37 25.08
N MET A 159 -11.89 -25.07 23.95
CA MET A 159 -13.09 -25.43 23.20
C MET A 159 -14.02 -26.34 24.04
N THR A 160 -15.31 -26.08 23.94
CA THR A 160 -16.35 -26.93 24.53
C THR A 160 -16.44 -28.29 23.82
N PRO A 161 -17.03 -29.32 24.46
CA PRO A 161 -17.25 -30.61 23.81
C PRO A 161 -18.04 -30.54 22.51
N ASP A 162 -18.97 -29.59 22.40
CA ASP A 162 -19.80 -29.38 21.21
C ASP A 162 -18.98 -28.76 20.07
N GLU A 163 -18.17 -27.72 20.34
CA GLU A 163 -17.23 -27.14 19.36
C GLU A 163 -16.17 -28.14 18.89
N ILE A 164 -15.73 -29.05 19.77
CA ILE A 164 -14.83 -30.16 19.38
C ILE A 164 -15.59 -31.13 18.45
N ALA A 165 -16.84 -31.47 18.76
CA ALA A 165 -17.64 -32.41 17.97
C ALA A 165 -17.99 -31.86 16.57
N GLU A 166 -18.15 -30.54 16.40
CA GLU A 166 -18.35 -29.90 15.09
C GLU A 166 -17.12 -29.99 14.18
N VAL A 167 -15.91 -30.07 14.76
CA VAL A 167 -14.64 -30.18 14.03
C VAL A 167 -14.24 -31.63 13.77
N VAL A 168 -14.71 -32.58 14.58
CA VAL A 168 -14.32 -33.99 14.45
C VAL A 168 -15.07 -34.66 13.31
N GLU A 169 -14.33 -34.95 12.24
CA GLU A 169 -14.78 -35.80 11.14
C GLU A 169 -14.96 -37.25 11.62
N VAL A 170 -16.10 -37.82 11.26
CA VAL A 170 -16.46 -39.19 11.57
C VAL A 170 -16.67 -39.95 10.27
N THR A 171 -15.93 -41.05 10.08
CA THR A 171 -16.10 -41.94 8.92
C THR A 171 -17.57 -42.35 8.75
N PRO A 172 -18.18 -42.20 7.56
CA PRO A 172 -19.56 -42.63 7.27
C PRO A 172 -19.82 -44.08 7.67
N GLU A 173 -21.03 -44.41 8.13
CA GLU A 173 -21.32 -45.74 8.69
C GLU A 173 -21.03 -46.87 7.71
N ASP A 174 -21.29 -46.68 6.42
CA ASP A 174 -21.03 -47.63 5.33
C ASP A 174 -19.54 -47.94 5.14
N GLU A 175 -18.64 -46.99 5.40
CA GLU A 175 -17.18 -47.11 5.28
C GLU A 175 -16.48 -47.68 6.53
N ARG A 176 -17.20 -47.92 7.64
CA ARG A 176 -16.60 -48.37 8.92
C ARG A 176 -16.20 -49.86 8.91
N PHE A 177 -15.00 -50.20 8.46
CA PHE A 177 -14.50 -51.58 8.49
C PHE A 177 -13.40 -51.79 9.55
N CYS A 178 -13.34 -52.99 10.13
CA CYS A 178 -12.31 -53.32 11.10
C CYS A 178 -10.97 -53.56 10.39
N ARG A 179 -10.02 -52.63 10.55
CA ARG A 179 -8.66 -52.68 9.95
C ARG A 179 -7.89 -54.00 10.14
N SER A 180 -8.28 -54.86 11.10
CA SER A 180 -7.60 -56.12 11.40
C SER A 180 -8.31 -57.39 10.87
N CYS A 181 -9.58 -57.34 10.49
CA CYS A 181 -10.33 -58.52 10.01
C CYS A 181 -11.46 -58.20 9.02
N ASP A 182 -11.49 -56.98 8.49
CA ASP A 182 -12.38 -56.43 7.48
C ASP A 182 -13.90 -56.60 7.74
N SER A 183 -14.25 -56.88 9.00
CA SER A 183 -15.64 -57.03 9.42
C SER A 183 -16.29 -55.67 9.61
N GLN A 184 -17.55 -55.52 9.18
CA GLN A 184 -18.35 -54.33 9.46
C GLN A 184 -18.46 -54.11 10.96
N VAL A 185 -18.16 -52.89 11.41
CA VAL A 185 -18.16 -52.48 12.81
C VAL A 185 -18.73 -51.07 12.93
N GLY A 186 -19.23 -50.69 14.10
CA GLY A 186 -19.76 -49.33 14.30
C GLY A 186 -20.96 -48.98 13.40
N ARG A 187 -21.75 -49.98 12.97
CA ARG A 187 -23.06 -49.81 12.31
C ARG A 187 -24.17 -49.57 13.33
N SER A 188 -25.16 -48.80 12.95
CA SER A 188 -26.44 -48.64 13.66
C SER A 188 -27.25 -49.94 13.67
N SER A 189 -27.99 -50.18 14.74
CA SER A 189 -28.78 -51.40 14.96
C SER A 189 -29.85 -51.18 16.03
N ASP A 190 -31.07 -51.69 15.80
CA ASP A 190 -32.21 -51.61 16.74
C ASP A 190 -32.48 -50.21 17.31
N GLY A 191 -32.41 -49.18 16.46
CA GLY A 191 -32.63 -47.78 16.85
C GLY A 191 -31.51 -47.17 17.70
N ARG A 192 -30.34 -47.82 17.79
CA ARG A 192 -29.11 -47.26 18.37
C ARG A 192 -28.14 -46.92 17.26
N GLU A 193 -27.54 -45.73 17.35
CA GLU A 193 -26.55 -45.24 16.39
C GLU A 193 -25.27 -46.10 16.40
N GLY A 194 -24.59 -46.13 15.25
CA GLY A 194 -23.36 -46.87 15.08
C GLY A 194 -22.21 -46.26 15.87
N ARG A 195 -21.59 -47.07 16.74
CA ARG A 195 -20.49 -46.62 17.59
C ARG A 195 -19.28 -46.20 16.76
N ILE A 196 -18.81 -44.98 16.99
CA ILE A 196 -17.61 -44.41 16.34
C ILE A 196 -16.29 -44.93 16.95
N LYS A 197 -16.30 -45.34 18.22
CA LYS A 197 -15.16 -45.96 18.91
C LYS A 197 -15.59 -47.27 19.59
N GLY A 198 -14.72 -48.26 19.63
CA GLY A 198 -15.00 -49.53 20.30
C GLY A 198 -14.01 -50.64 19.97
N PHE A 199 -14.46 -51.88 20.14
CA PHE A 199 -13.71 -53.09 19.78
C PHE A 199 -14.54 -53.92 18.81
N CYS A 200 -13.90 -54.48 17.79
CA CYS A 200 -14.55 -55.34 16.81
C CYS A 200 -15.19 -56.56 17.49
N SER A 201 -16.46 -56.82 17.21
CA SER A 201 -17.18 -57.99 17.75
C SER A 201 -16.59 -59.33 17.29
N ASN A 202 -15.92 -59.36 16.14
CA ASN A 202 -15.30 -60.55 15.57
C ASN A 202 -13.88 -60.80 16.13
N CYS A 203 -12.93 -59.90 15.88
CA CYS A 203 -11.51 -60.09 16.24
C CYS A 203 -11.05 -59.37 17.53
N ARG A 204 -11.91 -58.55 18.14
CA ARG A 204 -11.60 -57.67 19.29
C ARG A 204 -10.49 -56.63 19.07
N ALA A 205 -10.03 -56.40 17.84
CA ALA A 205 -9.18 -55.25 17.55
C ALA A 205 -9.95 -53.94 17.87
N PRO A 206 -9.31 -52.95 18.51
CA PRO A 206 -9.91 -51.63 18.70
C PRO A 206 -10.17 -50.99 17.34
N PHE A 207 -11.24 -50.19 17.26
CA PHE A 207 -11.52 -49.31 16.13
C PHE A 207 -11.85 -47.91 16.65
N ASP A 208 -11.42 -46.92 15.87
CA ASP A 208 -11.71 -45.51 16.06
C ASP A 208 -11.96 -44.92 14.66
N PHE A 209 -13.16 -44.37 14.48
CA PHE A 209 -13.65 -43.81 13.22
C PHE A 209 -13.74 -42.28 13.26
N ALA A 210 -13.15 -41.65 14.27
CA ALA A 210 -12.91 -40.20 14.25
C ALA A 210 -11.56 -39.94 13.58
N SER A 211 -11.56 -39.51 12.31
CA SER A 211 -10.34 -39.38 11.47
C SER A 211 -9.37 -38.30 11.96
N ASN A 212 -9.87 -37.32 12.70
CA ASN A 212 -9.11 -36.19 13.23
C ASN A 212 -9.45 -35.93 14.72
N ALA A 213 -9.72 -36.95 15.55
CA ALA A 213 -9.96 -36.72 16.98
C ALA A 213 -8.74 -36.06 17.68
N PRO A 214 -8.95 -35.25 18.75
CA PRO A 214 -7.85 -34.74 19.56
C PRO A 214 -6.98 -35.89 20.11
N ALA A 215 -5.69 -35.86 19.78
CA ALA A 215 -4.69 -36.82 20.24
C ALA A 215 -4.36 -36.71 21.74
N LEU A 216 -4.42 -35.50 22.31
CA LEU A 216 -4.26 -35.25 23.74
C LEU A 216 -5.60 -34.95 24.42
N VAL A 217 -5.78 -35.42 25.66
CA VAL A 217 -7.02 -35.21 26.44
C VAL A 217 -6.79 -34.32 27.68
N ALA A 218 -7.86 -33.67 28.15
CA ALA A 218 -7.81 -32.87 29.37
C ALA A 218 -7.42 -33.70 30.60
N GLY A 219 -6.48 -33.19 31.40
CA GLY A 219 -5.87 -33.87 32.56
C GLY A 219 -4.68 -34.78 32.21
N GLU A 220 -4.32 -34.91 30.93
CA GLU A 220 -3.14 -35.67 30.51
C GLU A 220 -1.83 -34.92 30.82
N LEU A 221 -0.79 -35.64 31.26
CA LEU A 221 0.51 -35.06 31.62
C LEU A 221 1.56 -35.41 30.56
N VAL A 222 1.72 -34.53 29.58
CA VAL A 222 2.67 -34.66 28.47
C VAL A 222 4.10 -34.54 28.98
N ALA A 223 4.92 -35.53 28.63
CA ALA A 223 6.34 -35.65 29.02
C ALA A 223 6.61 -35.52 30.55
N GLY A 224 5.60 -35.77 31.40
CA GLY A 224 5.71 -35.62 32.85
C GLY A 224 5.75 -34.16 33.35
N GLN A 225 5.56 -33.17 32.47
CA GLN A 225 5.72 -31.74 32.79
C GLN A 225 4.50 -30.89 32.45
N TYR A 226 3.81 -31.16 31.34
CA TYR A 226 2.78 -30.28 30.80
C TYR A 226 1.39 -30.89 31.00
N GLU A 227 0.59 -30.32 31.92
CA GLU A 227 -0.81 -30.71 32.14
C GLU A 227 -1.66 -30.11 31.02
N VAL A 228 -2.25 -30.96 30.18
CA VAL A 228 -3.17 -30.56 29.10
C VAL A 228 -4.52 -30.21 29.70
N LEU A 229 -5.09 -29.09 29.27
CA LEU A 229 -6.41 -28.62 29.71
C LEU A 229 -7.50 -28.81 28.64
N GLY A 230 -7.11 -28.83 27.36
CA GLY A 230 -7.98 -29.14 26.23
C GLY A 230 -7.51 -28.46 24.94
N PRO A 231 -8.13 -28.78 23.80
CA PRO A 231 -7.89 -28.07 22.55
C PRO A 231 -8.40 -26.62 22.62
N ILE A 232 -7.72 -25.72 21.92
CA ILE A 232 -8.09 -24.30 21.75
C ILE A 232 -8.33 -23.93 20.27
N ALA A 233 -7.80 -24.72 19.35
CA ALA A 233 -7.99 -24.55 17.92
C ALA A 233 -7.65 -25.85 17.17
N HIS A 234 -8.13 -25.93 15.92
CA HIS A 234 -7.78 -26.96 14.94
C HIS A 234 -7.45 -26.27 13.60
N GLY A 235 -6.49 -26.81 12.85
CA GLY A 235 -6.11 -26.30 11.54
C GLY A 235 -5.32 -27.31 10.73
N GLY A 236 -4.74 -26.90 9.60
CA GLY A 236 -4.06 -27.79 8.64
C GLY A 236 -2.83 -28.55 9.15
N MET A 237 -2.37 -28.28 10.37
CA MET A 237 -1.30 -29.05 11.06
C MET A 237 -1.82 -29.81 12.29
N GLY A 238 -3.14 -30.01 12.39
CA GLY A 238 -3.81 -30.70 13.49
C GLY A 238 -4.27 -29.77 14.63
N TRP A 239 -4.48 -30.38 15.79
CA TRP A 239 -4.97 -29.70 16.99
C TRP A 239 -3.90 -28.90 17.72
N ILE A 240 -4.35 -27.79 18.31
CA ILE A 240 -3.57 -26.91 19.17
C ILE A 240 -4.19 -26.99 20.57
N TYR A 241 -3.37 -27.26 21.58
CA TYR A 241 -3.81 -27.53 22.96
C TYR A 241 -3.31 -26.46 23.92
N LEU A 242 -4.14 -26.09 24.89
CA LEU A 242 -3.70 -25.35 26.07
C LEU A 242 -3.20 -26.32 27.13
N GLY A 243 -2.13 -25.93 27.81
CA GLY A 243 -1.67 -26.63 29.01
C GLY A 243 -1.01 -25.71 30.03
N ARG A 244 -0.60 -26.32 31.15
CA ARG A 244 0.17 -25.71 32.22
C ARG A 244 1.50 -26.42 32.40
N ASP A 245 2.58 -25.64 32.40
CA ASP A 245 3.94 -26.13 32.68
C ASP A 245 4.15 -26.25 34.20
N LYS A 246 4.09 -27.48 34.71
CA LYS A 246 4.23 -27.79 36.14
C LYS A 246 5.63 -27.53 36.69
N ALA A 247 6.66 -27.49 35.83
CA ALA A 247 8.01 -27.18 36.26
C ALA A 247 8.25 -25.66 36.43
N VAL A 248 7.41 -24.82 35.80
CA VAL A 248 7.59 -23.36 35.76
C VAL A 248 6.32 -22.64 36.24
N SER A 249 6.00 -22.82 37.53
CA SER A 249 4.95 -22.06 38.25
C SER A 249 3.56 -22.08 37.60
N ASP A 250 3.15 -23.22 37.03
CA ASP A 250 1.86 -23.39 36.35
C ASP A 250 1.63 -22.40 35.18
N ARG A 251 2.70 -21.89 34.55
CA ARG A 251 2.58 -20.96 33.42
C ARG A 251 1.80 -21.59 32.27
N TRP A 252 0.99 -20.78 31.62
CA TRP A 252 0.22 -21.17 30.44
C TRP A 252 1.15 -21.42 29.25
N VAL A 253 0.96 -22.55 28.59
CA VAL A 253 1.69 -22.96 27.39
C VAL A 253 0.71 -23.49 26.35
N VAL A 254 1.13 -23.45 25.09
CA VAL A 254 0.44 -24.08 23.98
C VAL A 254 1.27 -25.27 23.50
N LEU A 255 0.61 -26.39 23.23
CA LEU A 255 1.21 -27.57 22.60
C LEU A 255 0.61 -27.74 21.21
N LYS A 256 1.46 -27.88 20.19
CA LYS A 256 1.06 -28.16 18.80
C LYS A 256 1.79 -29.41 18.33
N GLY A 257 1.08 -30.31 17.63
CA GLY A 257 1.70 -31.51 17.05
C GLY A 257 2.69 -31.13 15.94
N LEU A 258 3.84 -31.81 15.90
CA LEU A 258 4.71 -31.80 14.72
C LEU A 258 4.17 -32.81 13.70
N ILE A 259 4.24 -32.48 12.41
CA ILE A 259 3.56 -33.24 11.37
C ILE A 259 4.01 -34.71 11.36
N ASP A 260 2.98 -35.57 11.44
CA ASP A 260 2.91 -37.02 11.31
C ASP A 260 4.21 -37.80 11.08
N SER A 261 4.82 -38.24 12.18
CA SER A 261 5.75 -39.36 12.22
C SER A 261 5.16 -40.47 13.09
N SER A 262 4.58 -41.48 12.44
CA SER A 262 4.20 -42.75 13.09
C SER A 262 5.42 -43.59 13.51
N ASP A 263 6.62 -43.14 13.15
CA ASP A 263 7.92 -43.65 13.55
C ASP A 263 8.58 -42.72 14.62
N PRO A 264 8.86 -43.22 15.84
CA PRO A 264 9.54 -42.46 16.88
C PRO A 264 10.93 -41.90 16.48
N ASP A 265 11.67 -42.58 15.60
CA ASP A 265 12.99 -42.11 15.16
C ASP A 265 12.87 -40.88 14.23
N ALA A 266 11.84 -40.87 13.37
CA ALA A 266 11.48 -39.70 12.57
C ALA A 266 10.97 -38.53 13.42
N ALA A 267 10.23 -38.80 14.52
CA ALA A 267 9.83 -37.76 15.47
C ALA A 267 11.05 -37.10 16.15
N LEU A 268 12.05 -37.89 16.53
CA LEU A 268 13.30 -37.40 17.12
C LEU A 268 14.14 -36.60 16.11
N ALA A 269 14.20 -37.03 14.84
CA ALA A 269 14.86 -36.28 13.77
C ALA A 269 14.17 -34.92 13.53
N ALA A 270 12.84 -34.90 13.39
CA ALA A 270 12.05 -33.68 13.19
C ALA A 270 12.10 -32.70 14.37
N VAL A 271 12.35 -33.21 15.59
CA VAL A 271 12.67 -32.38 16.77
C VAL A 271 14.07 -31.80 16.65
N ALA A 272 15.09 -32.61 16.34
CA ALA A 272 16.48 -32.17 16.23
C ALA A 272 16.66 -31.07 15.15
N GLU A 273 16.04 -31.25 14.00
CA GLU A 273 16.03 -30.30 12.87
C GLU A 273 15.43 -28.94 13.26
N ARG A 274 14.45 -28.91 14.17
CA ARG A 274 13.73 -27.70 14.62
C ARG A 274 14.25 -27.08 15.93
N GLN A 275 15.27 -27.65 16.57
CA GLN A 275 15.81 -27.14 17.84
C GLN A 275 16.29 -25.67 17.78
N PHE A 276 16.71 -25.19 16.62
CA PHE A 276 17.12 -23.79 16.45
C PHE A 276 15.98 -22.78 16.69
N LEU A 277 14.72 -23.19 16.54
CA LEU A 277 13.55 -22.33 16.81
C LEU A 277 13.46 -21.90 18.28
N ALA A 278 14.00 -22.71 19.21
CA ALA A 278 14.10 -22.35 20.63
C ALA A 278 15.16 -21.26 20.92
N GLN A 279 15.95 -20.85 19.92
CA GLN A 279 16.91 -19.75 20.01
C GLN A 279 16.35 -18.42 19.45
N ILE A 280 15.10 -18.43 18.98
CA ILE A 280 14.40 -17.24 18.48
C ILE A 280 13.77 -16.50 19.65
N GLU A 281 14.41 -15.41 20.09
CA GLU A 281 13.91 -14.51 21.13
C GLU A 281 13.60 -13.14 20.51
N HIS A 282 12.32 -12.86 20.23
CA HIS A 282 11.88 -11.56 19.72
C HIS A 282 10.47 -11.21 20.22
N GLY A 283 10.25 -9.95 20.62
CA GLY A 283 9.00 -9.53 21.26
C GLY A 283 7.74 -9.75 20.42
N ALA A 284 7.87 -9.65 19.10
CA ALA A 284 6.79 -9.89 18.12
C ALA A 284 6.80 -11.30 17.50
N ILE A 285 7.52 -12.26 18.09
CA ILE A 285 7.44 -13.69 17.75
C ILE A 285 6.95 -14.45 19.00
N VAL A 286 6.27 -15.58 18.82
CA VAL A 286 5.93 -16.52 19.88
C VAL A 286 7.20 -17.20 20.40
N ASN A 287 7.41 -17.22 21.72
CA ASN A 287 8.57 -17.90 22.28
C ASN A 287 8.36 -19.43 22.27
N ILE A 288 9.32 -20.17 21.71
CA ILE A 288 9.36 -21.63 21.77
C ILE A 288 10.10 -22.05 23.04
N TYR A 289 9.42 -22.77 23.93
CA TYR A 289 9.96 -23.16 25.22
C TYR A 289 10.61 -24.54 25.22
N ASN A 290 10.06 -25.50 24.47
CA ASN A 290 10.54 -26.88 24.49
C ASN A 290 10.04 -27.67 23.28
N PHE A 291 10.68 -28.81 23.03
CA PHE A 291 10.21 -29.86 22.14
C PHE A 291 10.11 -31.16 22.93
N VAL A 292 8.96 -31.83 22.86
CA VAL A 292 8.69 -33.04 23.66
C VAL A 292 8.10 -34.15 22.81
N THR A 293 8.36 -35.39 23.21
CA THR A 293 7.73 -36.59 22.63
C THR A 293 6.75 -37.18 23.63
N HIS A 294 5.56 -37.56 23.16
CA HIS A 294 4.52 -38.17 23.99
C HIS A 294 3.67 -39.13 23.16
N ALA A 295 3.40 -40.31 23.70
CA ALA A 295 2.68 -41.40 23.02
C ALA A 295 3.22 -41.79 21.61
N GLY A 296 4.47 -41.46 21.30
CA GLY A 296 5.10 -41.70 19.99
C GLY A 296 5.12 -40.50 19.05
N SER A 297 4.36 -39.43 19.36
CA SER A 297 4.29 -38.20 18.56
C SER A 297 5.15 -37.07 19.13
N GLY A 298 5.70 -36.23 18.26
CA GLY A 298 6.42 -35.01 18.63
C GLY A 298 5.48 -33.80 18.81
N TYR A 299 5.75 -32.97 19.80
CA TYR A 299 5.02 -31.73 20.08
C TYR A 299 6.00 -30.57 20.30
N ILE A 300 5.67 -29.41 19.74
CA ILE A 300 6.31 -28.13 20.07
C ILE A 300 5.53 -27.47 21.22
N VAL A 301 6.25 -26.98 22.23
CA VAL A 301 5.68 -26.29 23.39
C VAL A 301 6.09 -24.82 23.34
N MET A 302 5.10 -23.93 23.35
CA MET A 302 5.29 -22.50 23.10
C MET A 302 4.47 -21.60 24.02
N GLU A 303 4.76 -20.31 23.98
CA GLU A 303 4.03 -19.24 24.67
C GLU A 303 2.53 -19.24 24.30
N TYR A 304 1.66 -19.18 25.31
CA TYR A 304 0.25 -18.85 25.09
C TYR A 304 0.11 -17.35 24.81
N VAL A 305 -0.35 -17.01 23.60
CA VAL A 305 -0.67 -15.64 23.19
C VAL A 305 -2.19 -15.45 23.27
N GLY A 306 -2.66 -14.74 24.30
CA GLY A 306 -4.09 -14.53 24.55
C GLY A 306 -4.77 -13.47 23.68
N GLY A 307 -4.27 -13.27 22.45
CA GLY A 307 -4.75 -12.26 21.50
C GLY A 307 -5.78 -12.79 20.51
N GLU A 308 -6.06 -11.99 19.49
CA GLU A 308 -6.96 -12.34 18.38
C GLU A 308 -6.18 -12.35 17.06
N SER A 309 -6.30 -13.42 16.26
CA SER A 309 -5.68 -13.46 14.93
C SER A 309 -6.32 -12.44 13.98
N LEU A 310 -5.56 -11.85 13.05
CA LEU A 310 -6.14 -10.93 12.07
C LEU A 310 -7.17 -11.63 11.16
N ASN A 311 -7.02 -12.93 10.92
CA ASN A 311 -8.04 -13.76 10.27
C ASN A 311 -9.35 -13.83 11.10
N SER A 312 -9.24 -14.02 12.42
CA SER A 312 -10.40 -13.98 13.33
C SER A 312 -11.11 -12.62 13.28
N LYS A 313 -10.35 -11.51 13.25
CA LYS A 313 -10.89 -10.16 13.06
C LYS A 313 -11.65 -10.01 11.74
N LEU A 314 -11.10 -10.49 10.63
CA LEU A 314 -11.78 -10.49 9.33
C LEU A 314 -13.07 -11.34 9.35
N LYS A 315 -13.03 -12.54 9.94
CA LYS A 315 -14.23 -13.39 10.11
C LYS A 315 -15.29 -12.72 11.00
N ALA A 316 -14.88 -12.04 12.08
CA ALA A 316 -15.79 -11.27 12.95
C ALA A 316 -16.42 -10.09 12.21
N ARG A 317 -15.63 -9.31 11.46
CA ARG A 317 -16.12 -8.20 10.62
C ARG A 317 -17.12 -8.69 9.57
N ARG A 318 -16.83 -9.78 8.84
CA ARG A 318 -17.79 -10.40 7.90
C ARG A 318 -19.11 -10.81 8.56
N ARG A 319 -19.05 -11.48 9.71
CA ARG A 319 -20.26 -11.88 10.46
C ARG A 319 -21.08 -10.67 10.87
N SER A 320 -20.44 -9.59 11.33
CA SER A 320 -21.12 -8.32 11.67
C SER A 320 -21.70 -7.61 10.44
N ASN A 321 -21.11 -7.81 9.26
CA ASN A 321 -21.52 -7.26 7.98
C ASN A 321 -22.44 -8.20 7.18
N GLY A 322 -23.30 -8.96 7.88
CA GLY A 322 -24.32 -9.82 7.25
C GLY A 322 -23.79 -10.93 6.35
N GLY A 323 -22.56 -11.41 6.57
CA GLY A 323 -21.94 -12.44 5.73
C GLY A 323 -21.25 -11.90 4.47
N VAL A 324 -21.12 -10.58 4.30
CA VAL A 324 -20.34 -9.95 3.22
C VAL A 324 -18.93 -9.61 3.74
N PRO A 325 -17.84 -10.02 3.04
CA PRO A 325 -16.47 -9.67 3.43
C PRO A 325 -16.30 -8.17 3.68
N LEU A 326 -15.70 -7.82 4.81
CA LEU A 326 -15.42 -6.44 5.22
C LEU A 326 -13.94 -6.35 5.63
N PRO A 327 -13.07 -5.86 4.73
CA PRO A 327 -11.65 -5.66 5.02
C PRO A 327 -11.41 -4.73 6.21
N LEU A 328 -10.16 -4.67 6.69
CA LEU A 328 -9.71 -3.70 7.68
C LEU A 328 -9.57 -2.31 7.05
N GLU A 329 -9.62 -1.27 7.89
CA GLU A 329 -9.23 0.07 7.44
C GLU A 329 -7.74 0.07 7.09
N VAL A 330 -7.37 0.72 5.99
CA VAL A 330 -5.99 0.70 5.49
C VAL A 330 -4.95 1.15 6.55
N PRO A 331 -5.16 2.24 7.32
CA PRO A 331 -4.21 2.64 8.37
C PRO A 331 -4.06 1.58 9.48
N GLU A 332 -5.12 0.82 9.79
CA GLU A 332 -5.10 -0.26 10.78
C GLU A 332 -4.30 -1.46 10.27
N ALA A 333 -4.56 -1.89 9.03
CA ALA A 333 -3.83 -2.99 8.40
C ALA A 333 -2.33 -2.70 8.27
N ILE A 334 -1.98 -1.48 7.84
CA ILE A 334 -0.59 -1.04 7.76
C ILE A 334 0.05 -1.02 9.15
N ALA A 335 -0.66 -0.56 10.19
CA ALA A 335 -0.14 -0.54 11.56
C ALA A 335 0.24 -1.95 12.06
N TYR A 336 -0.56 -2.98 11.77
CA TYR A 336 -0.22 -4.37 12.10
C TYR A 336 1.01 -4.87 11.32
N ILE A 337 1.11 -4.59 10.01
CA ILE A 337 2.26 -5.00 9.19
C ILE A 337 3.56 -4.34 9.66
N LEU A 338 3.52 -3.03 9.98
CA LEU A 338 4.65 -2.32 10.58
C LEU A 338 5.06 -2.92 11.94
N GLY A 339 4.12 -3.52 12.67
CA GLY A 339 4.40 -4.22 13.93
C GLY A 339 5.18 -5.54 13.75
N ILE A 340 5.02 -6.25 12.63
CA ILE A 340 5.73 -7.52 12.37
C ILE A 340 7.04 -7.35 11.57
N LEU A 341 7.24 -6.27 10.81
CA LEU A 341 8.45 -6.08 10.00
C LEU A 341 9.78 -6.13 10.79
N PRO A 342 9.88 -5.64 12.04
CA PRO A 342 11.08 -5.84 12.86
C PRO A 342 11.41 -7.31 13.16
N ALA A 343 10.39 -8.17 13.24
CA ALA A 343 10.58 -9.62 13.43
C ALA A 343 11.17 -10.27 12.17
N PHE A 344 10.76 -9.83 10.98
CA PHE A 344 11.35 -10.26 9.71
C PHE A 344 12.81 -9.85 9.62
N GLY A 345 13.15 -8.58 9.92
CA GLY A 345 14.55 -8.14 9.99
C GLY A 345 15.40 -8.99 10.96
N TYR A 346 14.88 -9.28 12.16
CA TYR A 346 15.54 -10.14 13.15
C TYR A 346 15.85 -11.56 12.61
N LEU A 347 14.94 -12.15 11.83
CA LEU A 347 15.11 -13.48 11.22
C LEU A 347 16.09 -13.41 10.04
N HIS A 348 15.93 -12.43 9.16
CA HIS A 348 16.77 -12.23 7.98
C HIS A 348 18.24 -11.99 8.35
N ASP A 349 18.51 -11.19 9.40
CA ASP A 349 19.85 -10.99 9.98
C ASP A 349 20.53 -12.28 10.48
N ARG A 350 19.77 -13.37 10.67
CA ARG A 350 20.24 -14.70 11.11
C ARG A 350 20.24 -15.74 9.99
N GLY A 351 19.93 -15.35 8.76
CA GLY A 351 19.76 -16.25 7.63
C GLY A 351 18.52 -17.15 7.73
N LEU A 352 17.50 -16.72 8.49
CA LEU A 352 16.22 -17.42 8.65
C LEU A 352 15.12 -16.72 7.86
N VAL A 353 14.18 -17.50 7.32
CA VAL A 353 13.01 -17.04 6.57
C VAL A 353 11.72 -17.61 7.18
N TYR A 354 10.61 -16.87 7.12
CA TYR A 354 9.35 -17.20 7.79
C TYR A 354 8.41 -18.08 6.94
N ASN A 355 8.44 -17.90 5.61
CA ASN A 355 7.74 -18.66 4.56
C ASN A 355 6.20 -18.64 4.54
N ASP A 356 5.53 -18.65 5.69
CA ASP A 356 4.07 -18.80 5.78
C ASP A 356 3.38 -17.59 6.44
N LEU A 357 3.73 -16.37 6.05
CA LEU A 357 3.00 -15.19 6.54
C LEU A 357 1.62 -15.11 5.89
N LYS A 358 0.60 -15.00 6.73
CA LYS A 358 -0.82 -14.82 6.38
C LYS A 358 -1.58 -14.24 7.57
N PRO A 359 -2.80 -13.68 7.39
CA PRO A 359 -3.58 -13.09 8.49
C PRO A 359 -3.86 -14.03 9.67
N ALA A 360 -3.86 -15.35 9.46
CA ALA A 360 -4.05 -16.33 10.54
C ALA A 360 -2.83 -16.44 11.47
N ASN A 361 -1.63 -16.13 10.97
CA ASN A 361 -0.37 -16.31 11.69
C ASN A 361 0.09 -15.02 12.42
N ILE A 362 -0.69 -13.93 12.33
CA ILE A 362 -0.49 -12.68 13.07
C ILE A 362 -1.59 -12.55 14.12
N MET A 363 -1.23 -12.55 15.41
CA MET A 363 -2.13 -12.17 16.51
C MET A 363 -1.94 -10.72 16.92
N ALA A 364 -3.03 -9.97 17.05
CA ALA A 364 -3.07 -8.72 17.79
C ALA A 364 -3.27 -9.00 19.28
N VAL A 365 -2.43 -8.43 20.15
CA VAL A 365 -2.46 -8.66 21.60
C VAL A 365 -1.98 -7.41 22.34
N ASP A 366 -2.74 -6.98 23.35
CA ASP A 366 -2.63 -5.66 23.97
C ASP A 366 -2.49 -4.56 22.90
N ASP A 367 -1.49 -3.68 23.02
CA ASP A 367 -1.17 -2.59 22.09
C ASP A 367 -0.27 -3.03 20.91
N GLY A 368 -0.08 -4.33 20.67
CA GLY A 368 0.95 -4.91 19.80
C GLY A 368 0.53 -6.13 18.97
N VAL A 369 1.52 -6.79 18.35
CA VAL A 369 1.34 -8.01 17.52
C VAL A 369 2.39 -9.07 17.81
N LYS A 370 2.04 -10.34 17.58
CA LYS A 370 2.94 -11.51 17.61
C LYS A 370 2.70 -12.45 16.42
N LEU A 371 3.78 -12.94 15.84
CA LEU A 371 3.80 -14.07 14.90
C LEU A 371 3.73 -15.39 15.67
N ILE A 372 2.77 -16.26 15.33
CA ILE A 372 2.41 -17.43 16.17
C ILE A 372 2.69 -18.81 15.58
N ASP A 373 3.05 -18.91 14.30
CA ASP A 373 3.30 -20.20 13.66
C ASP A 373 4.66 -20.23 12.98
N VAL A 374 5.67 -20.61 13.77
CA VAL A 374 7.06 -20.76 13.31
C VAL A 374 7.34 -22.13 12.68
N GLY A 375 6.31 -22.95 12.42
CA GLY A 375 6.49 -24.32 11.90
C GLY A 375 7.09 -24.41 10.49
N ALA A 376 6.97 -23.33 9.70
CA ALA A 376 7.56 -23.16 8.36
C ALA A 376 8.87 -22.36 8.35
N VAL A 377 9.34 -21.88 9.52
CA VAL A 377 10.60 -21.14 9.63
C VAL A 377 11.76 -22.10 9.37
N MET A 378 12.65 -21.72 8.46
CA MET A 378 13.82 -22.50 8.08
C MET A 378 15.00 -21.57 7.78
N ARG A 379 16.17 -22.15 7.52
CA ARG A 379 17.33 -21.41 7.02
C ARG A 379 17.19 -21.17 5.52
N ALA A 380 17.63 -20.00 5.04
CA ALA A 380 17.61 -19.68 3.61
C ALA A 380 18.66 -20.47 2.79
N ASP A 381 19.68 -21.02 3.45
CA ASP A 381 20.72 -21.85 2.82
C ASP A 381 20.44 -23.36 2.88
N ASP A 382 19.28 -23.76 3.41
CA ASP A 382 18.86 -25.16 3.50
C ASP A 382 17.99 -25.54 2.29
N HIS A 383 18.62 -26.11 1.27
CA HIS A 383 17.97 -26.51 0.02
C HIS A 383 17.34 -27.91 0.06
N ASP A 384 17.64 -28.71 1.09
CA ASP A 384 17.13 -30.08 1.25
C ASP A 384 15.86 -30.13 2.13
N ALA A 385 15.66 -29.11 2.98
CA ALA A 385 14.48 -28.99 3.84
C ALA A 385 13.16 -28.84 3.05
N ALA A 386 12.09 -29.44 3.59
CA ALA A 386 10.77 -29.38 2.99
C ALA A 386 10.17 -27.96 3.09
N ILE A 387 9.91 -27.34 1.94
CA ILE A 387 9.34 -26.00 1.86
C ILE A 387 7.82 -26.05 2.13
N PHE A 388 7.38 -25.33 3.16
CA PHE A 388 5.96 -25.13 3.48
C PHE A 388 5.52 -23.71 3.16
N GLY A 389 4.30 -23.53 2.67
CA GLY A 389 3.70 -22.22 2.43
C GLY A 389 2.25 -22.31 1.97
N THR A 390 1.47 -21.25 2.22
CA THR A 390 0.05 -21.21 1.84
C THR A 390 -0.15 -20.70 0.41
N GLN A 391 -0.95 -21.43 -0.39
CA GLN A 391 -1.31 -21.04 -1.75
C GLN A 391 -1.96 -19.65 -1.80
N GLY A 392 -1.55 -18.82 -2.75
CA GLY A 392 -2.00 -17.42 -2.88
C GLY A 392 -1.28 -16.41 -1.97
N PHE A 393 -0.45 -16.87 -1.03
CA PHE A 393 0.49 -16.04 -0.26
C PHE A 393 1.95 -16.29 -0.65
N GLN A 394 2.34 -17.55 -0.87
CA GLN A 394 3.70 -17.93 -1.24
C GLN A 394 4.13 -17.30 -2.58
N ALA A 395 5.39 -16.87 -2.67
CA ALA A 395 5.94 -16.28 -3.88
C ALA A 395 6.15 -17.34 -4.98
N PRO A 396 5.90 -17.01 -6.26
CA PRO A 396 5.85 -17.99 -7.35
C PRO A 396 7.18 -18.70 -7.61
N GLU A 397 8.31 -18.05 -7.33
CA GLU A 397 9.66 -18.59 -7.54
C GLU A 397 10.11 -19.59 -6.46
N VAL A 398 9.43 -19.65 -5.31
CA VAL A 398 9.91 -20.46 -4.16
C VAL A 398 10.04 -21.95 -4.52
N ALA A 399 9.17 -22.45 -5.39
CA ALA A 399 9.21 -23.84 -5.85
C ALA A 399 10.37 -24.17 -6.81
N SER A 400 11.06 -23.16 -7.37
CA SER A 400 12.16 -23.33 -8.33
C SER A 400 13.50 -22.74 -7.88
N ALA A 401 13.48 -21.70 -7.06
CA ALA A 401 14.65 -20.99 -6.53
C ALA A 401 14.89 -21.20 -5.03
N GLY A 402 13.93 -21.81 -4.31
CA GLY A 402 13.94 -21.89 -2.86
C GLY A 402 13.46 -20.60 -2.18
N PRO A 403 13.36 -20.60 -0.84
CA PRO A 403 12.90 -19.44 -0.08
C PRO A 403 14.02 -18.41 0.12
N SER A 404 13.63 -17.13 0.20
CA SER A 404 14.54 -15.98 0.31
C SER A 404 13.92 -14.85 1.13
N VAL A 405 14.73 -13.82 1.44
CA VAL A 405 14.24 -12.56 2.02
C VAL A 405 13.14 -11.94 1.14
N GLN A 406 13.34 -11.98 -0.17
CA GLN A 406 12.44 -11.42 -1.18
C GLN A 406 11.14 -12.24 -1.30
N SER A 407 11.16 -13.55 -1.07
CA SER A 407 9.93 -14.35 -1.00
C SER A 407 9.15 -14.09 0.29
N ASP A 408 9.84 -13.89 1.41
CA ASP A 408 9.21 -13.46 2.67
C ASP A 408 8.50 -12.11 2.50
N LEU A 409 9.17 -11.11 1.91
CA LEU A 409 8.60 -9.77 1.71
C LEU A 409 7.43 -9.78 0.70
N TYR A 410 7.41 -10.72 -0.25
CA TYR A 410 6.23 -11.02 -1.06
C TYR A 410 5.05 -11.49 -0.20
N THR A 411 5.26 -12.41 0.75
CA THR A 411 4.19 -12.85 1.66
C THR A 411 3.65 -11.70 2.54
N VAL A 412 4.50 -10.71 2.90
CA VAL A 412 4.08 -9.47 3.58
C VAL A 412 3.16 -8.63 2.68
N GLY A 413 3.54 -8.43 1.41
CA GLY A 413 2.71 -7.73 0.42
C GLY A 413 1.36 -8.41 0.20
N ARG A 414 1.35 -9.73 0.01
CA ARG A 414 0.11 -10.54 -0.13
C ARG A 414 -0.76 -10.47 1.13
N THR A 415 -0.16 -10.52 2.31
CA THR A 415 -0.87 -10.38 3.59
C THR A 415 -1.53 -9.02 3.71
N LEU A 416 -0.82 -7.92 3.41
CA LEU A 416 -1.41 -6.58 3.42
C LEU A 416 -2.58 -6.46 2.43
N ALA A 417 -2.42 -6.98 1.20
CA ALA A 417 -3.50 -6.99 0.21
C ALA A 417 -4.75 -7.73 0.70
N VAL A 418 -4.60 -8.92 1.30
CA VAL A 418 -5.74 -9.68 1.85
C VAL A 418 -6.39 -9.00 3.07
N LEU A 419 -5.65 -8.19 3.83
CA LEU A 419 -6.21 -7.42 4.95
C LEU A 419 -7.08 -6.23 4.49
N ILE A 420 -6.83 -5.65 3.32
CA ILE A 420 -7.48 -4.40 2.86
C ILE A 420 -8.39 -4.55 1.63
N LEU A 421 -8.32 -5.66 0.90
CA LEU A 421 -9.08 -5.89 -0.34
C LEU A 421 -10.11 -7.02 -0.20
N ASN A 422 -11.13 -7.01 -1.06
CA ASN A 422 -12.08 -8.11 -1.20
C ASN A 422 -11.93 -8.78 -2.58
N PHE A 423 -10.98 -9.71 -2.70
CA PHE A 423 -10.65 -10.40 -3.96
C PHE A 423 -10.33 -11.88 -3.75
N VAL A 424 -10.49 -12.69 -4.80
CA VAL A 424 -10.13 -14.11 -4.80
C VAL A 424 -8.62 -14.23 -5.03
N PHE A 425 -7.85 -14.29 -3.94
CA PHE A 425 -6.38 -14.23 -3.96
C PHE A 425 -5.67 -15.57 -4.20
N HIS A 426 -6.39 -16.69 -4.21
CA HIS A 426 -5.84 -18.04 -4.19
C HIS A 426 -6.20 -18.88 -5.43
N SER A 427 -6.95 -18.32 -6.38
CA SER A 427 -7.30 -18.97 -7.64
C SER A 427 -7.64 -17.93 -8.70
N GLY A 428 -7.67 -18.35 -9.97
CA GLY A 428 -7.90 -17.43 -11.08
C GLY A 428 -6.75 -16.42 -11.28
N PRO A 429 -7.01 -15.24 -11.88
CA PRO A 429 -5.96 -14.33 -12.34
C PRO A 429 -5.14 -13.70 -11.20
N TYR A 430 -5.69 -13.61 -9.99
CA TYR A 430 -5.05 -12.93 -8.85
C TYR A 430 -4.26 -13.86 -7.91
N MET A 431 -4.03 -15.13 -8.31
CA MET A 431 -3.21 -16.06 -7.54
C MET A 431 -1.78 -15.55 -7.31
N HIS A 432 -1.19 -14.89 -8.32
CA HIS A 432 0.14 -14.26 -8.25
C HIS A 432 0.13 -12.78 -8.70
N ALA A 433 -1.05 -12.15 -8.76
CA ALA A 433 -1.23 -10.76 -9.19
C ALA A 433 -2.26 -10.04 -8.30
N LEU A 434 -2.45 -8.75 -8.52
CA LEU A 434 -3.39 -7.87 -7.82
C LEU A 434 -4.42 -7.30 -8.80
N PRO A 435 -5.63 -6.94 -8.36
CA PRO A 435 -6.57 -6.19 -9.19
C PRO A 435 -6.00 -4.82 -9.57
N GLY A 436 -6.35 -4.32 -10.77
CA GLY A 436 -5.92 -2.99 -11.21
C GLY A 436 -6.79 -1.87 -10.63
N PRO A 437 -6.38 -0.59 -10.71
CA PRO A 437 -7.16 0.56 -10.23
C PRO A 437 -8.55 0.74 -10.88
N ALA A 438 -8.80 0.06 -12.00
CA ALA A 438 -10.11 0.02 -12.66
C ALA A 438 -11.09 -0.98 -11.99
N ASP A 439 -10.57 -2.07 -11.43
CA ASP A 439 -11.34 -3.10 -10.72
C ASP A 439 -11.40 -2.83 -9.21
N GLU A 440 -10.38 -2.15 -8.67
CA GLU A 440 -10.24 -1.81 -7.25
C GLU A 440 -10.07 -0.29 -7.03
N PRO A 441 -11.16 0.44 -6.74
CA PRO A 441 -11.13 1.90 -6.52
C PRO A 441 -10.22 2.34 -5.37
N LEU A 442 -9.91 1.46 -4.40
CA LEU A 442 -8.96 1.74 -3.33
C LEU A 442 -7.57 2.07 -3.88
N PHE A 443 -7.16 1.44 -4.99
CA PHE A 443 -5.87 1.70 -5.64
C PHE A 443 -5.86 2.97 -6.50
N ALA A 444 -7.00 3.39 -7.04
CA ALA A 444 -7.13 4.71 -7.66
C ALA A 444 -7.08 5.83 -6.60
N ARG A 445 -7.61 5.58 -5.40
CA ARG A 445 -7.52 6.52 -4.26
C ARG A 445 -6.11 6.57 -3.67
N TRP A 446 -5.46 5.43 -3.45
CA TRP A 446 -4.16 5.32 -2.78
C TRP A 446 -3.10 4.73 -3.71
N GLU A 447 -2.64 5.55 -4.65
CA GLU A 447 -1.68 5.12 -5.68
C GLU A 447 -0.33 4.68 -5.11
N SER A 448 0.18 5.38 -4.08
CA SER A 448 1.40 4.99 -3.35
C SER A 448 1.29 3.62 -2.69
N LEU A 449 0.10 3.26 -2.18
CA LEU A 449 -0.17 1.95 -1.61
C LEU A 449 -0.25 0.86 -2.71
N HIS A 450 -0.87 1.18 -3.83
CA HIS A 450 -0.90 0.29 -4.99
C HIS A 450 0.53 0.01 -5.50
N ARG A 451 1.35 1.06 -5.67
CA ARG A 451 2.77 0.96 -6.04
C ARG A 451 3.59 0.17 -5.01
N PHE A 452 3.35 0.39 -3.71
CA PHE A 452 3.95 -0.41 -2.64
C PHE A 452 3.62 -1.89 -2.75
N LEU A 453 2.36 -2.23 -3.00
CA LEU A 453 1.94 -3.62 -3.17
C LEU A 453 2.49 -4.23 -4.46
N LEU A 454 2.52 -3.49 -5.57
CA LEU A 454 3.14 -3.94 -6.82
C LEU A 454 4.63 -4.24 -6.65
N LYS A 455 5.40 -3.38 -5.97
CA LYS A 455 6.81 -3.65 -5.64
C LYS A 455 6.93 -4.84 -4.69
N ALA A 456 6.15 -4.89 -3.60
CA ALA A 456 6.18 -6.01 -2.66
C ALA A 456 5.89 -7.36 -3.35
N THR A 457 4.94 -7.40 -4.28
CA THR A 457 4.52 -8.63 -4.98
C THR A 457 5.03 -8.72 -6.41
N ALA A 458 6.17 -8.09 -6.74
CA ALA A 458 6.73 -8.14 -8.08
C ALA A 458 7.08 -9.58 -8.51
N PRO A 459 6.92 -9.97 -9.78
CA PRO A 459 7.22 -11.34 -10.21
C PRO A 459 8.68 -11.72 -10.02
N HIS A 460 9.63 -10.82 -10.30
CA HIS A 460 11.05 -11.04 -10.06
C HIS A 460 11.43 -10.69 -8.60
N PRO A 461 12.27 -11.48 -7.90
CA PRO A 461 12.72 -11.16 -6.54
C PRO A 461 13.47 -9.82 -6.44
N ASP A 462 14.34 -9.53 -7.40
CA ASP A 462 15.16 -8.30 -7.41
C ASP A 462 14.33 -7.02 -7.65
N ASP A 463 13.11 -7.16 -8.19
CA ASP A 463 12.17 -6.05 -8.36
C ASP A 463 11.44 -5.67 -7.05
N ARG A 464 11.65 -6.42 -5.97
CA ARG A 464 10.98 -6.23 -4.66
C ARG A 464 11.79 -5.34 -3.72
N PHE A 465 11.27 -5.14 -2.51
CA PHE A 465 12.08 -4.65 -1.40
C PHE A 465 13.14 -5.70 -1.05
N GLN A 466 14.38 -5.27 -0.82
CA GLN A 466 15.52 -6.14 -0.53
C GLN A 466 15.71 -6.37 0.97
N THR A 467 15.09 -5.55 1.82
CA THR A 467 15.09 -5.74 3.28
C THR A 467 13.75 -5.37 3.92
N ALA A 468 13.44 -5.98 5.06
CA ALA A 468 12.31 -5.57 5.89
C ALA A 468 12.42 -4.11 6.38
N GLY A 469 13.65 -3.58 6.49
CA GLY A 469 13.91 -2.18 6.83
C GLY A 469 13.49 -1.21 5.72
N GLU A 470 13.91 -1.47 4.48
CA GLU A 470 13.47 -0.71 3.28
C GLU A 470 11.95 -0.73 3.16
N MET A 471 11.34 -1.92 3.25
CA MET A 471 9.89 -2.09 3.18
C MET A 471 9.17 -1.30 4.30
N SER A 472 9.71 -1.32 5.52
CA SER A 472 9.14 -0.57 6.65
C SER A 472 9.21 0.94 6.46
N GLN A 473 10.35 1.47 6.01
CA GLN A 473 10.51 2.91 5.75
C GLN A 473 9.52 3.40 4.69
N GLN A 474 9.42 2.69 3.56
CA GLN A 474 8.51 3.04 2.48
C GLN A 474 7.04 2.89 2.90
N LEU A 475 6.69 1.86 3.67
CA LEU A 475 5.33 1.67 4.19
C LEU A 475 4.93 2.76 5.22
N ILE A 476 5.87 3.29 6.01
CA ILE A 476 5.62 4.45 6.88
C ILE A 476 5.33 5.71 6.04
N GLY A 477 6.03 5.90 4.91
CA GLY A 477 5.74 6.99 3.97
C GLY A 477 4.32 6.91 3.41
N VAL A 478 3.92 5.72 2.92
CA VAL A 478 2.53 5.46 2.47
C VAL A 478 1.52 5.71 3.59
N LEU A 479 1.80 5.29 4.82
CA LEU A 479 0.92 5.54 5.97
C LEU A 479 0.75 7.04 6.26
N ARG A 480 1.83 7.83 6.14
CA ARG A 480 1.77 9.29 6.33
C ARG A 480 0.89 9.95 5.27
N GLU A 481 0.97 9.54 4.01
CA GLU A 481 0.09 10.06 2.95
C GLU A 481 -1.38 9.84 3.30
N ILE A 482 -1.74 8.60 3.61
CA ILE A 482 -3.12 8.21 3.92
C ILE A 482 -3.63 8.98 5.14
N VAL A 483 -2.88 8.95 6.25
CA VAL A 483 -3.29 9.62 7.50
C VAL A 483 -3.34 11.14 7.35
N ALA A 484 -2.42 11.76 6.61
CA ALA A 484 -2.42 13.20 6.39
C ALA A 484 -3.67 13.67 5.64
N VAL A 485 -4.05 12.95 4.58
CA VAL A 485 -5.25 13.22 3.78
C VAL A 485 -6.53 12.91 4.57
N GLU A 486 -6.61 11.78 5.27
CA GLU A 486 -7.83 11.40 6.02
C GLU A 486 -8.09 12.25 7.26
N THR A 487 -7.03 12.76 7.91
CA THR A 487 -7.15 13.63 9.09
C THR A 487 -7.05 15.13 8.79
N SER A 488 -6.86 15.50 7.52
CA SER A 488 -6.55 16.87 7.06
C SER A 488 -5.45 17.55 7.91
N SER A 489 -4.44 16.78 8.29
CA SER A 489 -3.40 17.18 9.25
C SER A 489 -2.03 16.69 8.79
N PRO A 490 -1.13 17.61 8.38
CA PRO A 490 0.22 17.27 7.90
C PRO A 490 0.96 16.27 8.78
N LYS A 491 1.65 15.33 8.13
CA LYS A 491 2.53 14.32 8.76
C LYS A 491 3.95 14.39 8.17
N PRO A 492 4.59 15.58 8.18
CA PRO A 492 5.89 15.79 7.55
C PRO A 492 6.97 14.93 8.22
N THR A 493 7.95 14.47 7.45
CA THR A 493 9.17 13.82 7.97
C THR A 493 10.28 13.90 6.91
N PRO A 494 11.52 14.26 7.29
CA PRO A 494 12.66 14.24 6.37
C PRO A 494 12.85 12.86 5.72
N SER A 495 13.02 12.86 4.39
CA SER A 495 13.40 11.65 3.65
C SER A 495 14.83 11.21 4.02
N THR A 496 15.08 9.91 3.90
CA THR A 496 16.44 9.33 3.97
C THR A 496 17.05 9.11 2.58
N LEU A 497 16.31 9.38 1.51
CA LEU A 497 16.72 9.19 0.11
C LEU A 497 16.81 10.50 -0.66
N PHE A 498 16.09 11.54 -0.22
CA PHE A 498 16.04 12.87 -0.84
C PHE A 498 16.30 13.98 0.17
N GLY A 499 16.89 15.09 -0.31
CA GLY A 499 16.95 16.35 0.42
C GLY A 499 15.59 17.07 0.48
N PRO A 500 15.54 18.30 1.01
CA PRO A 500 14.34 19.13 0.97
C PRO A 500 14.05 19.69 -0.43
N ASP A 501 12.82 20.13 -0.64
CA ASP A 501 12.43 21.01 -1.75
C ASP A 501 13.38 22.22 -1.88
N ARG A 502 13.78 22.53 -3.12
CA ARG A 502 14.72 23.62 -3.43
C ARG A 502 14.03 24.92 -3.84
N ALA A 503 12.71 24.94 -4.02
CA ALA A 503 11.96 26.18 -4.26
C ALA A 503 12.31 27.32 -3.29
N PRO A 504 12.41 27.12 -1.96
CA PRO A 504 12.75 28.19 -1.03
C PRO A 504 14.16 28.78 -1.25
N ALA A 505 15.12 27.97 -1.71
CA ALA A 505 16.48 28.42 -2.01
C ALA A 505 16.51 29.24 -3.31
N LEU A 506 15.90 28.73 -4.39
CA LEU A 506 15.81 29.42 -5.68
C LEU A 506 15.10 30.78 -5.55
N LEU A 507 14.04 30.87 -4.74
CA LEU A 507 13.35 32.12 -4.45
C LEU A 507 14.21 33.09 -3.62
N HIS A 508 15.02 32.58 -2.68
CA HIS A 508 15.96 33.40 -1.92
C HIS A 508 17.10 33.97 -2.78
N GLU A 509 17.54 33.22 -3.79
CA GLU A 509 18.49 33.64 -4.82
C GLU A 509 17.89 34.61 -5.87
N GLY A 510 16.59 34.91 -5.78
CA GLY A 510 15.87 35.83 -6.67
C GLY A 510 15.31 35.19 -7.94
N SER A 511 15.29 33.86 -8.05
CA SER A 511 14.72 33.13 -9.18
C SER A 511 13.20 32.92 -8.99
N ASN A 512 12.40 33.83 -9.56
CA ASN A 512 10.93 33.76 -9.52
C ASN A 512 10.33 32.72 -10.49
N ALA A 513 11.14 31.97 -11.24
CA ALA A 513 10.67 30.95 -12.19
C ALA A 513 9.73 29.93 -11.52
N VAL A 514 10.06 29.52 -10.30
CA VAL A 514 9.27 28.57 -9.49
C VAL A 514 7.83 29.03 -9.24
N VAL A 515 7.57 30.34 -9.24
CA VAL A 515 6.22 30.90 -9.03
C VAL A 515 5.35 30.67 -10.26
N HIS A 516 5.88 30.97 -11.44
CA HIS A 516 5.10 31.11 -12.67
C HIS A 516 5.24 29.93 -13.64
N ASP A 517 6.32 29.15 -13.55
CA ASP A 517 6.68 28.09 -14.49
C ASP A 517 7.05 26.77 -13.77
N VAL A 518 7.16 25.68 -14.53
CA VAL A 518 7.70 24.39 -14.05
C VAL A 518 9.23 24.45 -14.03
N GLU A 519 9.80 24.75 -12.87
CA GLU A 519 11.25 24.85 -12.66
C GLU A 519 11.84 23.55 -12.11
N TRP A 520 12.37 22.69 -12.98
CA TRP A 520 12.91 21.37 -12.59
C TRP A 520 14.01 21.42 -11.52
N ARG A 521 14.77 22.52 -11.43
CA ARG A 521 15.84 22.68 -10.42
C ARG A 521 15.30 22.81 -8.99
N ALA A 522 13.99 23.05 -8.84
CA ALA A 522 13.31 23.07 -7.55
C ALA A 522 13.17 21.66 -6.94
N LEU A 523 13.27 20.60 -7.75
CA LEU A 523 13.14 19.23 -7.27
C LEU A 523 14.24 18.87 -6.25
N PRO A 524 13.90 18.06 -5.22
CA PRO A 524 14.87 17.53 -4.27
C PRO A 524 16.06 16.83 -4.93
N ARG A 525 17.25 17.00 -4.33
CA ARG A 525 18.44 16.21 -4.69
C ARG A 525 18.36 14.83 -4.02
N THR A 526 18.85 13.78 -4.68
CA THR A 526 19.08 12.49 -4.02
C THR A 526 20.19 12.64 -2.98
N LEU A 527 20.06 11.97 -1.83
CA LEU A 527 21.10 11.94 -0.82
C LEU A 527 22.21 10.95 -1.22
N VAL A 528 23.43 11.27 -0.82
CA VAL A 528 24.61 10.41 -1.00
C VAL A 528 24.58 9.29 0.02
N ASP A 529 24.84 8.05 -0.42
CA ASP A 529 24.98 6.89 0.47
C ASP A 529 26.14 7.11 1.48
N PRO A 530 25.89 7.19 2.80
CA PRO A 530 26.94 7.45 3.79
C PRO A 530 27.92 6.27 3.95
N ALA A 531 27.64 5.11 3.36
CA ALA A 531 28.57 3.98 3.31
C ALA A 531 29.58 4.08 2.16
N ASP A 532 29.41 5.00 1.20
CA ASP A 532 30.32 5.16 0.06
C ASP A 532 31.68 5.75 0.49
N PRO A 533 32.83 5.20 0.03
CA PRO A 533 34.16 5.72 0.39
C PRO A 533 34.38 7.20 0.04
N SER A 534 33.68 7.73 -0.96
CA SER A 534 33.79 9.12 -1.41
C SER A 534 32.74 10.05 -0.76
N ALA A 535 31.83 9.52 0.07
CA ALA A 535 30.65 10.24 0.56
C ALA A 535 30.98 11.60 1.20
N ALA A 536 32.01 11.66 2.04
CA ALA A 536 32.41 12.90 2.71
C ALA A 536 32.81 14.02 1.73
N ALA A 537 33.56 13.68 0.67
CA ALA A 537 33.95 14.63 -0.36
C ALA A 537 32.75 15.05 -1.22
N LEU A 538 31.89 14.10 -1.60
CA LEU A 538 30.69 14.37 -2.39
C LEU A 538 29.70 15.29 -1.67
N ILE A 539 29.57 15.15 -0.34
CA ILE A 539 28.76 16.03 0.52
C ILE A 539 29.37 17.43 0.63
N GLU A 540 30.69 17.55 0.80
CA GLU A 540 31.39 18.86 0.81
C GLU A 540 31.26 19.59 -0.55
N MET A 541 31.18 18.83 -1.65
CA MET A 541 30.99 19.33 -3.01
C MET A 541 29.52 19.60 -3.39
N ASP A 542 28.53 19.41 -2.50
CA ASP A 542 27.12 19.50 -2.91
C ASP A 542 26.66 20.94 -3.23
N GLU A 543 27.26 21.97 -2.63
CA GLU A 543 26.93 23.37 -2.91
C GLU A 543 27.35 23.81 -4.33
N VAL A 544 28.28 23.13 -4.99
CA VAL A 544 28.73 23.47 -6.35
C VAL A 544 27.80 22.85 -7.38
N GLU A 545 27.40 23.61 -8.40
CA GLU A 545 26.46 23.17 -9.45
C GLU A 545 27.05 23.18 -10.86
N GLY A 546 26.42 22.42 -11.77
CA GLY A 546 26.62 22.50 -13.21
C GLY A 546 28.05 22.17 -13.67
N SER A 547 28.57 22.97 -14.59
CA SER A 547 29.90 22.72 -15.18
C SER A 547 31.03 22.78 -14.16
N GLN A 548 30.94 23.65 -13.15
CA GLN A 548 31.97 23.73 -12.10
C GLN A 548 32.00 22.46 -11.25
N ALA A 549 30.83 21.89 -10.94
CA ALA A 549 30.74 20.62 -10.23
C ALA A 549 31.34 19.48 -11.07
N LEU A 550 31.02 19.42 -12.37
CA LEU A 550 31.56 18.43 -13.28
C LEU A 550 33.09 18.50 -13.38
N ASP A 551 33.65 19.71 -13.55
CA ASP A 551 35.10 19.91 -13.64
C ASP A 551 35.82 19.48 -12.35
N LEU A 552 35.22 19.73 -11.17
CA LEU A 552 35.77 19.29 -9.87
C LEU A 552 35.69 17.77 -9.69
N ILE A 553 34.61 17.13 -10.13
CA ILE A 553 34.45 15.66 -10.06
C ILE A 553 35.48 14.99 -10.98
N ASP A 554 35.59 15.43 -12.24
CA ASP A 554 36.55 14.89 -13.20
C ASP A 554 38.01 15.08 -12.72
N GLN A 555 38.32 16.20 -12.07
CA GLN A 555 39.62 16.43 -11.42
C GLN A 555 39.83 15.54 -10.18
N GLY A 556 38.80 15.34 -9.36
CA GLY A 556 38.85 14.45 -8.20
C GLY A 556 39.09 12.99 -8.59
N ILE A 557 38.47 12.52 -9.66
CA ILE A 557 38.70 11.19 -10.25
C ILE A 557 40.12 11.11 -10.82
N ALA A 558 40.54 12.08 -11.64
CA ALA A 558 41.85 12.07 -12.31
C ALA A 558 43.04 12.17 -11.33
N SER A 559 42.84 12.78 -10.17
CA SER A 559 43.84 12.88 -9.09
C SER A 559 43.79 11.72 -8.09
N GLY A 560 42.79 10.85 -8.17
CA GLY A 560 42.57 9.75 -7.22
C GLY A 560 42.04 10.20 -5.86
N GLN A 561 41.48 11.41 -5.75
CA GLN A 561 40.81 11.91 -4.55
C GLN A 561 39.38 11.36 -4.42
N LEU A 562 38.71 11.12 -5.54
CA LEU A 562 37.43 10.40 -5.61
C LEU A 562 37.67 8.99 -6.14
N GLY A 563 37.01 8.00 -5.53
CA GLY A 563 37.05 6.62 -5.99
C GLY A 563 36.17 6.38 -7.22
N SER A 564 36.38 5.25 -7.91
CA SER A 564 35.42 4.75 -8.90
C SER A 564 34.25 4.06 -8.17
N SER A 565 33.26 4.83 -7.73
CA SER A 565 32.08 4.33 -7.02
C SER A 565 30.77 4.84 -7.63
N ARG A 566 29.66 4.15 -7.32
CA ARG A 566 28.33 4.49 -7.85
C ARG A 566 27.90 5.92 -7.48
N GLU A 567 28.20 6.38 -6.27
CA GLU A 567 27.82 7.72 -5.83
C GLU A 567 28.58 8.81 -6.58
N VAL A 568 29.84 8.55 -6.97
CA VAL A 568 30.63 9.46 -7.79
C VAL A 568 30.04 9.59 -9.19
N GLU A 569 29.69 8.48 -9.85
CA GLU A 569 29.05 8.51 -11.17
C GLU A 569 27.62 9.10 -11.13
N LEU A 570 26.84 8.85 -10.07
CA LEU A 570 25.54 9.50 -9.87
C LEU A 570 25.68 11.02 -9.68
N ARG A 571 26.65 11.48 -8.86
CA ARG A 571 26.95 12.91 -8.70
C ARG A 571 27.43 13.55 -10.00
N ARG A 572 28.18 12.81 -10.81
CA ARG A 572 28.67 13.20 -12.14
C ARG A 572 27.54 13.31 -13.17
N ALA A 573 26.63 12.34 -13.21
CA ALA A 573 25.42 12.39 -14.03
C ALA A 573 24.55 13.61 -13.67
N ARG A 574 24.38 13.90 -12.38
CA ARG A 574 23.70 15.13 -11.94
C ARG A 574 24.38 16.40 -12.46
N ALA A 575 25.71 16.49 -12.35
CA ALA A 575 26.46 17.65 -12.83
C ALA A 575 26.36 17.83 -14.36
N LEU A 576 26.25 16.74 -15.12
CA LEU A 576 25.97 16.76 -16.56
C LEU A 576 24.58 17.36 -16.85
N VAL A 577 23.53 16.91 -16.14
CA VAL A 577 22.16 17.48 -16.29
C VAL A 577 22.13 18.96 -15.95
N GLU A 578 22.72 19.37 -14.83
CA GLU A 578 22.85 20.79 -14.43
C GLU A 578 23.66 21.62 -15.45
N ALA A 579 24.61 21.01 -16.16
CA ALA A 579 25.37 21.65 -17.23
C ALA A 579 24.68 21.60 -18.61
N GLY A 580 23.46 21.08 -18.72
CA GLY A 580 22.74 20.91 -19.99
C GLY A 580 23.40 19.90 -20.94
N ARG A 581 24.13 18.92 -20.40
CA ARG A 581 24.83 17.85 -21.14
C ARG A 581 24.11 16.52 -20.92
N ASP A 582 24.20 15.65 -21.93
CA ASP A 582 23.63 14.30 -21.88
C ASP A 582 24.31 13.44 -20.81
N PRO A 583 23.58 12.96 -19.78
CA PRO A 583 24.12 12.05 -18.77
C PRO A 583 24.12 10.58 -19.22
N GLY A 584 23.50 10.25 -20.36
CA GLY A 584 23.25 8.88 -20.85
C GLY A 584 24.45 7.95 -20.72
N PRO A 585 25.63 8.26 -21.28
CA PRO A 585 26.80 7.38 -21.20
C PRO A 585 27.28 7.03 -19.78
N VAL A 586 27.06 7.94 -18.81
CA VAL A 586 27.36 7.68 -17.39
C VAL A 586 26.29 6.77 -16.80
N LEU A 587 25.02 7.12 -17.01
CA LEU A 587 23.88 6.38 -16.48
C LEU A 587 23.78 4.95 -17.03
N ASP A 588 24.14 4.74 -18.30
CA ASP A 588 24.16 3.42 -18.92
C ASP A 588 25.24 2.53 -18.29
N SER A 589 26.40 3.08 -17.93
CA SER A 589 27.45 2.34 -17.20
C SER A 589 27.04 1.94 -15.78
N ILE A 590 26.15 2.71 -15.15
CA ILE A 590 25.54 2.36 -13.86
C ILE A 590 24.56 1.20 -14.05
N VAL A 591 23.69 1.25 -15.08
CA VAL A 591 22.74 0.17 -15.40
C VAL A 591 23.43 -1.14 -15.78
N GLU A 592 24.59 -1.08 -16.45
CA GLU A 592 25.41 -2.27 -16.75
C GLU A 592 25.98 -2.93 -15.48
N ALA A 593 26.19 -2.16 -14.40
CA ALA A 593 26.68 -2.67 -13.12
C ALA A 593 25.56 -3.06 -12.15
N ASP A 594 24.46 -2.30 -12.12
CA ASP A 594 23.27 -2.52 -11.30
C ASP A 594 22.01 -2.07 -12.07
N PRO A 595 21.30 -3.01 -12.73
CA PRO A 595 20.05 -2.73 -13.44
C PRO A 595 18.92 -2.20 -12.54
N TRP A 596 19.06 -2.33 -11.21
CA TRP A 596 18.06 -1.95 -10.22
C TRP A 596 18.41 -0.66 -9.45
N GLU A 597 19.30 0.19 -9.99
CA GLU A 597 19.57 1.53 -9.43
C GLU A 597 18.51 2.56 -9.89
N TRP A 598 17.52 2.83 -9.04
CA TRP A 598 16.40 3.75 -9.38
C TRP A 598 16.85 5.17 -9.66
N ARG A 599 18.00 5.60 -9.11
CA ARG A 599 18.52 6.96 -9.30
C ARG A 599 18.91 7.23 -10.76
N VAL A 600 19.12 6.18 -11.57
CA VAL A 600 19.26 6.32 -13.02
C VAL A 600 18.00 6.90 -13.66
N ASP A 601 16.82 6.35 -13.36
CA ASP A 601 15.57 6.89 -13.92
C ASP A 601 15.24 8.27 -13.33
N TRP A 602 15.67 8.57 -12.09
CA TRP A 602 15.59 9.93 -11.54
C TRP A 602 16.38 10.94 -12.39
N TYR A 603 17.66 10.65 -12.69
CA TYR A 603 18.49 11.56 -13.50
C TYR A 603 18.09 11.61 -14.97
N ARG A 604 17.61 10.50 -15.56
CA ARG A 604 16.96 10.52 -16.89
C ARG A 604 15.72 11.41 -16.86
N GLY A 605 14.86 11.29 -15.85
CA GLY A 605 13.68 12.14 -15.68
C GLY A 605 14.01 13.63 -15.59
N LEU A 606 15.00 14.01 -14.79
CA LEU A 606 15.48 15.39 -14.70
C LEU A 606 16.03 15.90 -16.04
N PHE A 607 16.79 15.08 -16.77
CA PHE A 607 17.30 15.44 -18.08
C PHE A 607 16.16 15.66 -19.09
N GLU A 608 15.23 14.71 -19.24
CA GLU A 608 14.12 14.83 -20.17
C GLU A 608 13.20 16.03 -19.84
N LEU A 609 12.99 16.33 -18.55
CA LEU A 609 12.24 17.51 -18.12
C LEU A 609 12.98 18.81 -18.47
N SER A 610 14.32 18.85 -18.29
CA SER A 610 15.16 20.00 -18.72
C SER A 610 15.10 20.23 -20.24
N GLN A 611 14.89 19.16 -21.03
CA GLN A 611 14.73 19.20 -22.48
C GLN A 611 13.27 19.41 -22.94
N GLN A 612 12.37 19.78 -22.02
CA GLN A 612 10.93 20.00 -22.27
C GLN A 612 10.16 18.77 -22.77
N ARG A 613 10.67 17.55 -22.53
CA ARG A 613 10.05 16.27 -22.94
C ARG A 613 9.24 15.67 -21.78
N ALA A 614 8.27 16.46 -21.32
CA ALA A 614 7.52 16.22 -20.10
C ALA A 614 6.88 14.82 -19.97
N VAL A 615 6.32 14.28 -21.06
CA VAL A 615 5.71 12.93 -21.08
C VAL A 615 6.73 11.82 -20.76
N VAL A 616 7.93 11.90 -21.33
CA VAL A 616 9.00 10.92 -21.07
C VAL A 616 9.54 11.09 -19.65
N ALA A 617 9.67 12.34 -19.17
CA ALA A 617 10.03 12.61 -17.79
C ALA A 617 9.02 12.03 -16.78
N ALA A 618 7.72 12.13 -17.06
CA ALA A 618 6.66 11.58 -16.22
C ALA A 618 6.74 10.04 -16.10
N GLU A 619 7.05 9.34 -17.20
CA GLU A 619 7.30 7.90 -17.19
C GLU A 619 8.49 7.55 -16.30
N ARG A 620 9.62 8.25 -16.46
CA ARG A 620 10.84 8.05 -15.66
C ARG A 620 10.61 8.29 -14.17
N PHE A 621 9.96 9.39 -13.79
CA PHE A 621 9.61 9.65 -12.39
C PHE A 621 8.55 8.69 -11.84
N SER A 622 7.66 8.15 -12.68
CA SER A 622 6.73 7.09 -12.29
C SER A 622 7.45 5.77 -11.97
N ASN A 623 8.52 5.42 -12.69
CA ASN A 623 9.35 4.26 -12.35
C ASN A 623 10.00 4.45 -10.97
N VAL A 624 10.59 5.63 -10.72
CA VAL A 624 11.16 6.00 -9.42
C VAL A 624 10.11 5.92 -8.31
N TRP A 625 8.91 6.46 -8.52
CA TRP A 625 7.83 6.39 -7.52
C TRP A 625 7.40 4.95 -7.22
N THR A 626 7.47 4.02 -8.17
CA THR A 626 7.22 2.60 -7.86
C THR A 626 8.38 1.95 -7.10
N ALA A 627 9.62 2.35 -7.38
CA ALA A 627 10.81 1.88 -6.64
C ALA A 627 10.81 2.37 -5.17
N VAL A 628 10.38 3.62 -4.93
CA VAL A 628 10.35 4.27 -3.61
C VAL A 628 8.96 4.88 -3.32
N PRO A 629 7.94 4.04 -3.08
CA PRO A 629 6.52 4.43 -3.05
C PRO A 629 6.09 5.27 -1.84
N GLY A 630 6.91 5.33 -0.79
CA GLY A 630 6.67 6.16 0.39
C GLY A 630 7.24 7.58 0.30
N GLU A 631 8.00 7.90 -0.74
CA GLU A 631 8.68 9.20 -0.89
C GLU A 631 7.79 10.24 -1.58
N LEU A 632 7.85 11.50 -1.13
CA LEU A 632 7.13 12.62 -1.74
C LEU A 632 7.85 13.20 -2.97
N ALA A 633 9.19 13.17 -3.00
CA ALA A 633 9.97 13.76 -4.10
C ALA A 633 9.64 13.15 -5.49
N PRO A 634 9.43 11.83 -5.65
CA PRO A 634 8.93 11.24 -6.90
C PRO A 634 7.52 11.68 -7.25
N GLN A 635 6.62 11.81 -6.26
CA GLN A 635 5.25 12.31 -6.49
C GLN A 635 5.28 13.74 -7.02
N LEU A 636 6.10 14.61 -6.42
CA LEU A 636 6.33 15.98 -6.84
C LEU A 636 6.90 16.05 -8.27
N ALA A 637 7.86 15.18 -8.60
CA ALA A 637 8.44 15.11 -9.93
C ALA A 637 7.44 14.64 -11.00
N VAL A 638 6.60 13.65 -10.70
CA VAL A 638 5.48 13.26 -11.58
C VAL A 638 4.45 14.39 -11.70
N ALA A 639 4.15 15.13 -10.63
CA ALA A 639 3.24 16.28 -10.68
C ALA A 639 3.76 17.41 -11.59
N MET A 640 5.05 17.75 -11.47
CA MET A 640 5.72 18.74 -12.32
C MET A 640 5.79 18.31 -13.78
N ALA A 641 6.09 17.03 -14.05
CA ALA A 641 6.09 16.50 -15.41
C ALA A 641 4.67 16.45 -16.00
N ALA A 642 3.64 16.11 -15.22
CA ALA A 642 2.24 16.17 -15.63
C ALA A 642 1.80 17.61 -15.94
N GLU A 643 2.19 18.60 -15.12
CA GLU A 643 1.92 20.02 -15.38
C GLU A 643 2.56 20.47 -16.70
N ALA A 644 3.84 20.16 -16.91
CA ALA A 644 4.57 20.49 -18.14
C ALA A 644 4.04 19.75 -19.38
N ALA A 645 3.38 18.60 -19.21
CA ALA A 645 2.69 17.88 -20.27
C ALA A 645 1.27 18.42 -20.58
N GLY A 646 0.76 19.36 -19.77
CA GLY A 646 -0.60 19.90 -19.88
C GLY A 646 -1.69 19.08 -19.18
N GLU A 647 -1.33 18.07 -18.39
CA GLU A 647 -2.26 17.23 -17.61
C GLU A 647 -2.68 17.91 -16.30
N VAL A 648 -3.20 19.14 -16.40
CA VAL A 648 -3.48 20.06 -15.28
C VAL A 648 -4.26 19.42 -14.12
N VAL A 649 -5.28 18.61 -14.42
CA VAL A 649 -6.10 17.94 -13.41
C VAL A 649 -5.31 16.89 -12.62
N ARG A 650 -4.44 16.13 -13.30
CA ARG A 650 -3.59 15.10 -12.69
C ARG A 650 -2.47 15.74 -11.87
N ALA A 651 -1.85 16.79 -12.39
CA ALA A 651 -0.86 17.58 -11.67
C ALA A 651 -1.44 18.16 -10.37
N ALA A 652 -2.62 18.81 -10.42
CA ALA A 652 -3.30 19.33 -9.24
C ALA A 652 -3.55 18.26 -8.17
N GLN A 653 -4.02 17.06 -8.56
CA GLN A 653 -4.26 15.95 -7.63
C GLN A 653 -2.99 15.45 -6.94
N LEU A 654 -1.85 15.43 -7.64
CA LEU A 654 -0.57 15.00 -7.07
C LEU A 654 0.04 16.10 -6.17
N TYR A 655 0.01 17.36 -6.62
CA TYR A 655 0.47 18.48 -5.79
C TYR A 655 -0.35 18.62 -4.49
N GLU A 656 -1.67 18.46 -4.55
CA GLU A 656 -2.55 18.48 -3.36
C GLU A 656 -2.21 17.36 -2.36
N ARG A 657 -1.76 16.18 -2.82
CA ARG A 657 -1.24 15.13 -1.91
C ARG A 657 0.05 15.57 -1.24
N VAL A 658 1.06 15.96 -2.01
CA VAL A 658 2.39 16.33 -1.50
C VAL A 658 2.28 17.43 -0.44
N VAL A 659 1.60 18.54 -0.75
CA VAL A 659 1.41 19.67 0.18
C VAL A 659 0.46 19.35 1.34
N SER A 660 -0.27 18.22 1.30
CA SER A 660 -1.07 17.71 2.42
C SER A 660 -0.26 16.87 3.39
N VAL A 661 0.75 16.14 2.91
CA VAL A 661 1.69 15.43 3.78
C VAL A 661 2.68 16.41 4.40
N ASP A 662 3.31 17.26 3.57
CA ASP A 662 4.32 18.22 4.00
C ASP A 662 4.14 19.61 3.33
N PRO A 663 3.58 20.60 4.04
CA PRO A 663 3.49 21.98 3.56
C PRO A 663 4.85 22.68 3.35
N THR A 664 5.98 22.07 3.73
CA THR A 664 7.32 22.62 3.44
C THR A 664 7.80 22.30 2.02
N ASP A 665 7.14 21.38 1.30
CA ASP A 665 7.27 21.21 -0.15
C ASP A 665 6.53 22.35 -0.89
N VAL A 666 7.12 23.54 -0.86
CA VAL A 666 6.55 24.77 -1.42
C VAL A 666 6.38 24.68 -2.95
N SER A 667 7.24 23.92 -3.64
CA SER A 667 7.05 23.55 -5.06
C SER A 667 5.64 23.02 -5.34
N ALA A 668 5.09 22.19 -4.45
CA ALA A 668 3.73 21.65 -4.59
C ALA A 668 2.66 22.73 -4.37
N ALA A 669 2.87 23.66 -3.44
CA ALA A 669 1.93 24.76 -3.20
C ALA A 669 1.81 25.71 -4.42
N PHE A 670 2.93 26.06 -5.06
CA PHE A 670 2.92 26.87 -6.29
C PHE A 670 2.35 26.12 -7.49
N GLY A 671 2.75 24.86 -7.70
CA GLY A 671 2.23 24.02 -8.77
C GLY A 671 0.72 23.81 -8.68
N LEU A 672 0.21 23.48 -7.48
CA LEU A 672 -1.23 23.39 -7.22
C LEU A 672 -1.95 24.70 -7.52
N ALA A 673 -1.38 25.84 -7.10
CA ALA A 673 -1.98 27.14 -7.33
C ALA A 673 -2.08 27.49 -8.82
N ARG A 674 -1.05 27.20 -9.62
CA ARG A 674 -1.09 27.34 -11.08
C ARG A 674 -2.12 26.42 -11.72
N CYS A 675 -2.18 25.15 -11.32
CA CYS A 675 -3.14 24.21 -11.90
C CYS A 675 -4.60 24.59 -11.57
N LEU A 676 -4.88 25.04 -10.35
CA LEU A 676 -6.22 25.50 -9.96
C LEU A 676 -6.60 26.80 -10.67
N ALA A 677 -5.69 27.77 -10.79
CA ALA A 677 -5.92 29.00 -11.54
C ALA A 677 -6.16 28.72 -13.04
N ALA A 678 -5.40 27.81 -13.65
CA ALA A 678 -5.64 27.36 -15.03
C ALA A 678 -7.04 26.74 -15.21
N GLY A 679 -7.57 26.06 -14.18
CA GLY A 679 -8.95 25.57 -14.11
C GLY A 679 -10.02 26.62 -13.72
N GLY A 680 -9.63 27.88 -13.46
CA GLY A 680 -10.51 28.97 -13.05
C GLY A 680 -10.76 29.11 -11.54
N ASP A 681 -10.19 28.23 -10.70
CA ASP A 681 -10.33 28.25 -9.24
C ASP A 681 -9.23 29.08 -8.57
N ARG A 682 -9.31 30.40 -8.73
CA ARG A 682 -8.43 31.38 -8.05
C ARG A 682 -8.52 31.29 -6.52
N ALA A 683 -9.69 30.95 -5.98
CA ALA A 683 -9.91 30.88 -4.54
C ALA A 683 -9.19 29.66 -3.92
N GLY A 684 -9.27 28.50 -4.58
CA GLY A 684 -8.51 27.30 -4.28
C GLY A 684 -7.01 27.50 -4.46
N GLY A 685 -6.58 28.13 -5.57
CA GLY A 685 -5.17 28.44 -5.79
C GLY A 685 -4.57 29.37 -4.71
N ALA A 686 -5.33 30.38 -4.27
CA ALA A 686 -4.95 31.20 -3.13
C ALA A 686 -4.96 30.44 -1.80
N ALA A 687 -5.84 29.45 -1.62
CA ALA A 687 -5.86 28.58 -0.44
C ALA A 687 -4.67 27.61 -0.41
N ALA A 688 -4.20 27.13 -1.57
CA ALA A 688 -2.99 26.32 -1.70
C ALA A 688 -1.76 27.07 -1.18
N LEU A 689 -1.57 28.32 -1.63
CA LEU A 689 -0.45 29.17 -1.22
C LEU A 689 -0.50 29.61 0.25
N ASP A 690 -1.69 29.74 0.84
CA ASP A 690 -1.85 30.03 2.28
C ASP A 690 -1.34 28.89 3.19
N ARG A 691 -1.11 27.68 2.64
CA ARG A 691 -0.54 26.55 3.38
C ARG A 691 0.97 26.66 3.58
N VAL A 692 1.67 27.48 2.78
CA VAL A 692 3.12 27.70 2.89
C VAL A 692 3.44 28.23 4.30
N PRO A 693 4.29 27.54 5.09
CA PRO A 693 4.58 27.95 6.45
C PRO A 693 5.20 29.34 6.55
N ARG A 694 4.77 30.13 7.55
CA ARG A 694 5.33 31.45 7.86
C ARG A 694 6.83 31.49 8.15
N SER A 695 7.42 30.35 8.47
CA SER A 695 8.86 30.17 8.67
C SER A 695 9.65 29.91 7.38
N SER A 696 8.97 29.66 6.26
CA SER A 696 9.62 29.44 4.96
C SER A 696 10.09 30.76 4.36
N ALA A 697 11.29 30.74 3.75
CA ALA A 697 11.80 31.86 2.95
C ALA A 697 10.84 32.23 1.79
N ALA A 698 10.10 31.25 1.28
CA ALA A 698 9.14 31.43 0.20
C ALA A 698 7.80 32.07 0.64
N TYR A 699 7.53 32.25 1.94
CA TYR A 699 6.24 32.78 2.43
C TYR A 699 5.90 34.16 1.86
N GLY A 700 6.89 35.03 1.70
CA GLY A 700 6.71 36.35 1.08
C GLY A 700 6.22 36.24 -0.37
N ALA A 701 6.92 35.44 -1.18
CA ALA A 701 6.57 35.20 -2.59
C ALA A 701 5.19 34.54 -2.72
N ALA A 702 4.88 33.53 -1.89
CA ALA A 702 3.59 32.85 -1.90
C ALA A 702 2.43 33.81 -1.58
N GLN A 703 2.59 34.69 -0.58
CA GLN A 703 1.57 35.67 -0.21
C GLN A 703 1.46 36.82 -1.23
N SER A 704 2.55 37.24 -1.89
CA SER A 704 2.47 38.14 -3.05
C SER A 704 1.66 37.49 -4.18
N GLU A 705 1.85 36.20 -4.43
CA GLU A 705 1.12 35.48 -5.48
C GLU A 705 -0.36 35.27 -5.12
N VAL A 706 -0.71 35.05 -3.84
CA VAL A 706 -2.10 35.11 -3.35
C VAL A 706 -2.76 36.44 -3.75
N ALA A 707 -2.06 37.56 -3.59
CA ALA A 707 -2.60 38.87 -3.96
C ALA A 707 -2.75 39.04 -5.49
N ARG A 708 -1.84 38.45 -6.30
CA ARG A 708 -1.95 38.46 -7.77
C ARG A 708 -3.13 37.62 -8.25
N LEU A 709 -3.22 36.36 -7.82
CA LEU A 709 -4.28 35.42 -8.24
C LEU A 709 -5.68 35.95 -7.90
N LEU A 710 -5.87 36.49 -6.69
CA LEU A 710 -7.16 37.07 -6.28
C LEU A 710 -7.53 38.38 -6.99
N ALA A 711 -6.57 39.02 -7.67
CA ALA A 711 -6.78 40.22 -8.48
C ALA A 711 -6.81 39.93 -10.00
N ALA A 712 -6.43 38.72 -10.42
CA ALA A 712 -6.44 38.30 -11.82
C ALA A 712 -7.85 38.31 -12.42
N VAL A 713 -7.94 38.25 -13.76
CA VAL A 713 -9.19 38.04 -14.50
C VAL A 713 -8.98 36.79 -15.33
N ASP A 714 -9.61 35.70 -14.91
CA ASP A 714 -9.38 34.37 -15.48
C ASP A 714 -10.64 33.94 -16.24
N HIS A 715 -10.47 33.46 -17.49
CA HIS A 715 -11.54 32.92 -18.33
C HIS A 715 -12.81 33.82 -18.34
N ASP A 716 -12.61 35.11 -18.64
CA ASP A 716 -13.62 36.19 -18.63
C ASP A 716 -14.35 36.42 -17.28
N THR A 717 -13.93 35.77 -16.20
CA THR A 717 -14.51 35.89 -14.86
C THR A 717 -13.78 36.97 -14.05
N ALA A 718 -14.46 38.10 -13.83
CA ALA A 718 -13.95 39.17 -12.99
C ALA A 718 -13.72 38.70 -11.52
N PRO A 719 -12.76 39.29 -10.78
CA PRO A 719 -12.62 39.04 -9.35
C PRO A 719 -13.79 39.66 -8.57
N THR A 720 -14.25 38.97 -7.53
CA THR A 720 -15.31 39.45 -6.64
C THR A 720 -14.79 40.55 -5.68
N PRO A 721 -15.68 41.40 -5.12
CA PRO A 721 -15.28 42.36 -4.10
C PRO A 721 -14.61 41.73 -2.87
N ALA A 722 -14.95 40.48 -2.53
CA ALA A 722 -14.36 39.75 -1.41
C ALA A 722 -12.93 39.29 -1.70
N GLU A 723 -12.66 38.80 -2.92
CA GLU A 723 -11.31 38.42 -3.36
C GLU A 723 -10.38 39.62 -3.43
N LEU A 724 -10.85 40.74 -4.00
CA LEU A 724 -10.10 42.01 -4.04
C LEU A 724 -9.79 42.54 -2.63
N ALA A 725 -10.72 42.40 -1.68
CA ALA A 725 -10.50 42.78 -0.29
C ALA A 725 -9.48 41.89 0.42
N ARG A 726 -9.52 40.57 0.18
CA ARG A 726 -8.51 39.62 0.68
C ARG A 726 -7.13 39.95 0.09
N ALA A 727 -7.05 40.22 -1.23
CA ALA A 727 -5.82 40.64 -1.90
C ALA A 727 -5.22 41.91 -1.28
N ALA A 728 -6.02 42.97 -1.12
CA ALA A 728 -5.58 44.22 -0.51
C ALA A 728 -5.09 44.01 0.94
N ALA A 729 -5.84 43.27 1.75
CA ALA A 729 -5.48 42.99 3.14
C ALA A 729 -4.22 42.10 3.26
N THR A 730 -3.95 41.23 2.28
CA THR A 730 -2.69 40.47 2.20
C THR A 730 -1.50 41.39 1.90
N VAL A 731 -1.63 42.28 0.91
CA VAL A 731 -0.60 43.30 0.58
C VAL A 731 -0.30 44.22 1.77
N GLU A 732 -1.32 44.66 2.53
CA GLU A 732 -1.12 45.51 3.71
C GLU A 732 -0.30 44.83 4.82
N ARG A 733 -0.43 43.51 4.99
CA ARG A 733 0.31 42.74 6.02
C ARG A 733 1.70 42.30 5.58
N LEU A 734 1.89 42.07 4.28
CA LEU A 734 3.15 41.63 3.68
C LEU A 734 4.31 42.59 3.97
N GLN A 735 5.50 42.03 4.22
CA GLN A 735 6.76 42.77 4.30
C GLN A 735 7.53 42.60 2.98
N ILE A 736 7.02 43.27 1.94
CA ILE A 736 7.59 43.32 0.58
C ILE A 736 8.17 44.70 0.29
N ASP A 737 8.99 44.78 -0.76
CA ASP A 737 9.60 46.04 -1.19
C ASP A 737 8.55 47.06 -1.66
N ALA A 738 8.96 48.33 -1.72
CA ALA A 738 8.05 49.43 -2.01
C ALA A 738 7.52 49.40 -3.47
N ALA A 739 8.32 48.91 -4.42
CA ALA A 739 7.95 48.84 -5.83
C ALA A 739 6.99 47.67 -6.11
N GLU A 740 7.24 46.48 -5.54
CA GLU A 740 6.29 45.35 -5.60
C GLU A 740 4.97 45.73 -4.93
N ARG A 741 5.01 46.36 -3.75
CA ARG A 741 3.81 46.90 -3.09
C ARG A 741 3.06 47.88 -3.98
N ALA A 742 3.75 48.85 -4.56
CA ALA A 742 3.13 49.83 -5.44
C ALA A 742 2.54 49.19 -6.71
N ALA A 743 3.17 48.15 -7.26
CA ALA A 743 2.63 47.36 -8.37
C ALA A 743 1.33 46.65 -7.97
N LEU A 744 1.36 45.79 -6.95
CA LEU A 744 0.19 45.04 -6.48
C LEU A 744 -0.97 45.96 -6.07
N THR A 745 -0.70 47.07 -5.37
CA THR A 745 -1.71 48.09 -5.03
C THR A 745 -2.31 48.74 -6.28
N THR A 746 -1.51 49.01 -7.31
CA THR A 746 -2.00 49.53 -8.60
C THR A 746 -2.93 48.53 -9.25
N ASP A 747 -2.47 47.29 -9.41
CA ASP A 747 -3.17 46.24 -10.17
C ASP A 747 -4.52 45.88 -9.49
N ILE A 748 -4.56 45.78 -8.15
CA ILE A 748 -5.81 45.57 -7.38
C ILE A 748 -6.80 46.73 -7.57
N LEU A 749 -6.32 47.99 -7.59
CA LEU A 749 -7.18 49.16 -7.74
C LEU A 749 -7.66 49.36 -9.18
N GLU A 750 -6.87 48.99 -10.20
CA GLU A 750 -7.32 48.91 -11.60
C GLU A 750 -8.48 47.93 -11.73
N ARG A 751 -8.36 46.74 -11.14
CA ARG A 751 -9.38 45.67 -11.21
C ARG A 751 -10.65 46.03 -10.44
N ALA A 752 -10.52 46.63 -9.27
CA ALA A 752 -11.66 47.16 -8.51
C ALA A 752 -12.40 48.26 -9.27
N LEU A 753 -11.67 49.14 -9.97
CA LEU A 753 -12.27 50.20 -10.78
C LEU A 753 -12.94 49.66 -12.05
N ALA A 754 -12.34 48.66 -12.71
CA ALA A 754 -12.95 47.99 -13.85
C ALA A 754 -14.28 47.33 -13.46
N LEU A 755 -14.30 46.58 -12.34
CA LEU A 755 -15.53 45.98 -11.79
C LEU A 755 -16.60 47.04 -11.51
N ALA A 756 -16.20 48.19 -10.94
CA ALA A 756 -17.08 49.32 -10.65
C ALA A 756 -17.65 50.01 -11.91
N ASP A 757 -16.92 49.99 -13.02
CA ASP A 757 -17.37 50.52 -14.31
C ASP A 757 -18.27 49.51 -15.07
N THR A 758 -18.15 48.18 -14.81
CA THR A 758 -18.96 47.13 -15.47
C THR A 758 -20.24 46.75 -14.72
N ASP A 759 -20.22 46.65 -13.39
CA ASP A 759 -21.41 46.37 -12.56
C ASP A 759 -21.45 47.30 -11.34
N PRO A 760 -22.06 48.50 -11.48
CA PRO A 760 -22.20 49.46 -10.38
C PRO A 760 -22.98 48.90 -9.17
N ASP A 761 -23.85 47.92 -9.40
CA ASP A 761 -24.67 47.30 -8.35
C ASP A 761 -23.98 46.11 -7.67
N ALA A 762 -22.88 45.56 -8.22
CA ALA A 762 -22.07 44.54 -7.54
C ALA A 762 -21.46 45.10 -6.25
N LEU A 763 -21.05 46.37 -6.28
CA LEU A 763 -20.55 47.10 -5.11
C LEU A 763 -21.64 47.26 -4.03
N SER A 764 -22.87 47.56 -4.46
CA SER A 764 -24.03 47.79 -3.60
C SER A 764 -24.63 46.50 -3.02
N ARG A 765 -24.60 45.39 -3.79
CA ARG A 765 -25.16 44.08 -3.40
C ARG A 765 -24.21 43.27 -2.51
N GLY A 766 -22.90 43.51 -2.60
CA GLY A 766 -21.87 42.68 -1.95
C GLY A 766 -21.53 43.07 -0.50
N SER A 767 -21.42 44.37 -0.17
CA SER A 767 -21.02 44.80 1.18
C SER A 767 -21.14 46.31 1.44
N GLN A 768 -21.88 46.69 2.48
CA GLN A 768 -21.92 48.08 2.97
C GLN A 768 -20.64 48.51 3.73
N ASN A 769 -19.65 47.63 3.93
CA ASN A 769 -18.47 47.89 4.78
C ASN A 769 -17.11 47.39 4.23
N VAL A 770 -17.02 46.86 3.00
CA VAL A 770 -15.72 46.42 2.46
C VAL A 770 -14.91 47.64 2.00
N THR A 771 -13.62 47.64 2.33
CA THR A 771 -12.67 48.70 1.97
C THR A 771 -11.43 48.10 1.31
N LEU A 772 -10.82 48.83 0.39
CA LEU A 772 -9.54 48.51 -0.24
C LEU A 772 -8.54 49.59 0.17
N PHE A 773 -7.45 49.20 0.83
CA PHE A 773 -6.41 50.13 1.31
C PHE A 773 -6.98 51.28 2.17
N GLY A 774 -7.92 50.94 3.06
CA GLY A 774 -8.66 51.89 3.91
C GLY A 774 -9.68 52.78 3.19
N ARG A 775 -9.94 52.57 1.88
CA ARG A 775 -10.90 53.35 1.08
C ARG A 775 -12.19 52.56 0.84
N PRO A 776 -13.38 53.18 0.86
CA PRO A 776 -14.60 52.50 0.45
C PRO A 776 -14.53 52.11 -1.03
N LEU A 777 -15.25 51.06 -1.43
CA LEU A 777 -15.48 50.71 -2.83
C LEU A 777 -16.46 51.70 -3.52
N ASP A 778 -16.13 52.98 -3.47
CA ASP A 778 -16.76 54.05 -4.25
C ASP A 778 -15.87 54.42 -5.44
N ARG A 779 -16.49 54.65 -6.60
CA ARG A 779 -15.79 54.94 -7.85
C ARG A 779 -14.88 56.17 -7.78
N ARG A 780 -15.23 57.21 -7.02
CA ARG A 780 -14.41 58.42 -6.88
C ARG A 780 -13.22 58.15 -5.95
N GLU A 781 -13.41 57.40 -4.87
CA GLU A 781 -12.31 57.02 -3.97
C GLU A 781 -11.36 55.99 -4.58
N LEU A 782 -11.85 55.04 -5.38
CA LEU A 782 -11.01 54.12 -6.17
C LEU A 782 -10.12 54.90 -7.15
N LYS A 783 -10.66 55.87 -7.90
CA LYS A 783 -9.86 56.74 -8.79
C LYS A 783 -8.82 57.58 -8.06
N ARG A 784 -9.13 58.07 -6.85
CA ARG A 784 -8.17 58.76 -5.97
C ARG A 784 -7.06 57.85 -5.49
N GLY A 785 -7.40 56.62 -5.08
CA GLY A 785 -6.42 55.60 -4.70
C GLY A 785 -5.51 55.24 -5.87
N LEU A 786 -6.08 55.01 -7.05
CA LEU A 786 -5.33 54.61 -8.24
C LEU A 786 -4.43 55.73 -8.79
N GLU A 787 -4.86 56.99 -8.77
CA GLU A 787 -3.97 58.13 -9.07
C GLU A 787 -2.77 58.16 -8.11
N ALA A 788 -2.98 57.91 -6.81
CA ALA A 788 -1.89 57.87 -5.83
C ALA A 788 -0.96 56.66 -6.06
N ALA A 789 -1.51 55.48 -6.35
CA ALA A 789 -0.74 54.26 -6.61
C ALA A 789 0.16 54.40 -7.85
N TYR A 790 -0.37 54.89 -8.97
CA TYR A 790 0.42 55.18 -10.17
C TYR A 790 1.54 56.20 -9.89
N ARG A 791 1.29 57.25 -9.10
CA ARG A 791 2.31 58.25 -8.74
C ARG A 791 3.41 57.67 -7.84
N GLU A 792 3.08 56.74 -6.96
CA GLU A 792 4.06 56.03 -6.14
C GLU A 792 4.91 55.08 -7.00
N ARG A 793 4.25 54.25 -7.84
CA ARG A 793 4.90 53.36 -8.80
C ARG A 793 5.82 54.12 -9.76
N ALA A 794 5.42 55.30 -10.23
CA ALA A 794 6.26 56.18 -11.06
C ALA A 794 7.48 56.75 -10.31
N ARG A 795 7.36 57.06 -9.01
CA ARG A 795 8.48 57.53 -8.19
C ARG A 795 9.54 56.44 -8.00
N LEU A 796 9.09 55.19 -7.91
CA LEU A 796 9.92 54.01 -7.66
C LEU A 796 10.44 53.35 -8.95
N ALA A 797 9.80 53.60 -10.09
CA ALA A 797 10.26 53.11 -11.39
C ALA A 797 11.69 53.60 -11.69
N SER A 798 12.59 52.68 -12.01
CA SER A 798 13.97 52.97 -12.44
C SER A 798 14.02 53.50 -13.87
N ASP A 799 13.25 52.89 -14.77
CA ASP A 799 13.09 53.26 -16.17
C ASP A 799 12.38 54.63 -16.35
N PRO A 800 13.00 55.60 -17.07
CA PRO A 800 12.36 56.86 -17.43
C PRO A 800 11.08 56.73 -18.27
N ASP A 801 11.00 55.76 -19.18
CA ASP A 801 9.87 55.66 -20.13
C ASP A 801 8.62 55.11 -19.41
N LEU A 802 8.78 54.02 -18.65
CA LEU A 802 7.74 53.53 -17.72
C LEU A 802 7.31 54.62 -16.72
N ARG A 803 8.22 55.47 -16.24
CA ARG A 803 7.88 56.59 -15.35
C ARG A 803 6.96 57.60 -16.03
N ILE A 804 7.19 57.93 -17.29
CA ILE A 804 6.34 58.85 -18.07
C ILE A 804 4.96 58.21 -18.27
N GLU A 805 4.90 56.94 -18.71
CA GLU A 805 3.66 56.19 -18.91
C GLU A 805 2.79 56.16 -17.64
N LEU A 806 3.39 55.86 -16.49
CA LEU A 806 2.68 55.81 -15.20
C LEU A 806 2.19 57.20 -14.76
N VAL A 807 2.94 58.27 -15.04
CA VAL A 807 2.48 59.65 -14.77
C VAL A 807 1.28 60.02 -15.66
N ASP A 808 1.29 59.62 -16.92
CA ASP A 808 0.19 59.87 -17.85
C ASP A 808 -1.07 59.05 -17.50
N ARG A 809 -0.91 57.79 -17.07
CA ARG A 809 -2.01 57.01 -16.46
C ARG A 809 -2.56 57.66 -15.18
N ALA A 810 -1.71 58.20 -14.30
CA ALA A 810 -2.15 58.94 -13.12
C ALA A 810 -2.93 60.22 -13.49
N ASN A 811 -2.55 60.89 -14.58
CA ASN A 811 -3.21 62.11 -15.05
C ASN A 811 -4.55 61.81 -15.74
N SER A 812 -4.67 60.71 -16.49
CA SER A 812 -5.91 60.32 -17.18
C SER A 812 -7.00 59.83 -16.24
N ILE A 813 -6.63 59.16 -15.14
CA ILE A 813 -7.58 58.62 -14.16
C ILE A 813 -8.07 59.64 -13.12
N ARG A 814 -7.38 60.79 -12.99
CA ARG A 814 -7.65 61.84 -12.01
C ARG A 814 -9.14 62.21 -11.95
N PRO A 815 -9.79 62.18 -10.77
CA PRO A 815 -11.17 62.60 -10.64
C PRO A 815 -11.33 64.08 -11.00
N ARG A 816 -12.26 64.41 -11.91
CA ARG A 816 -12.61 65.81 -12.22
C ARG A 816 -13.21 66.48 -10.99
N THR A 817 -12.49 67.46 -10.44
CA THR A 817 -13.07 68.43 -9.49
C THR A 817 -13.94 69.40 -10.26
N LEU A 818 -15.26 69.27 -10.13
CA LEU A 818 -16.19 70.35 -10.46
C LEU A 818 -15.97 71.47 -9.43
N PHE A 819 -15.47 72.61 -9.92
CA PHE A 819 -15.48 73.91 -9.25
C PHE A 819 -16.58 74.76 -9.89
#